data_AF-A0A813L6K5-F1
#
_entry.id   AF-A0A813L6K5-F1
#
_cell.length_a   1.000
_cell.length_b   1.000
_cell.length_c   1.000
_cell.angle_alpha   90.00
_cell.angle_beta   90.00
_cell.angle_gamma   90.00
#
_symmetry.space_group_name_H-M   'P 1'
#
loop_
_entity.id
_entity.type
_entity.pdbx_description
1 polymer ?
#
loop_
_entity_poly.entity_id
_entity_poly.type
_entity_poly.pdbx_seq_one_letter_code
_entity_poly.pdbx_strand_id
1 'polypeptide(L)'
;MAPASTELLVSRRAGGQNRTALALLFGLAVTFGLRAVVRWWQEIRWRARRRFLQISSPLANSAVKQATPGGFFAQGRWPWSPGPDKWRGFCPNCKRPIDCYLTEKWALSQPKKEARGKCAFLICLWGSSANYLIGAMVLGYSLKQTGSKHSRVCLYTDDVPAGFVELLSLMWDCRPIEHIDAAVRTMSFSESEDRFEKVFTKLRGMALTEFEKVLMMDIDLLVRDNIDEIFELQAPAAMRRGMNDKWPLKTGDPLEGRVFFLGKDASSPKWSWGQGTGINAGVMLWQPDQKVFEDMMNEIEEPNHPEHCKGNGPEQDYLSRYWADAPWKHIGVQYNFQLHQMFFALHPDRSDRAERALLLGESHKIKIVHYSGESTAKPWHRVLDSRWAEFWPDRSKDAEYAEEFAKEFQGYWLWVKKDKAAFEMQQGNSQSWDLDGMFVGGDGQLYRKSWDDRGAEPKVIDTRPEVGRNAMSFLSDVLREWFDTLQALEVELGFDLPQRLRDVAAAIPRPRPDAAGSHGAGRGGGATGRGNAKSWKQPTPKSNGWRTDGCLPPAEDGAGNHEEGSSVPSSKVTAMCSATAIGRSVLLVEGGASVFDEQDADLQGVFLKIAGPHAARHFPFLESQPGRLDERLGALHLWVSNVPAGVTVLVAIVCVKAEILQTVLGALAPLGLPQVPPPASCQVMAAVGRRPGSDGCLWGDAFFTHASADVAVASGSI
;
A
#
# COMPACT_ATOMS: atom_id res chain seq x y z
N MET A 1 -66.33 -63.65 61.91
CA MET A 1 -67.75 -63.56 61.55
C MET A 1 -67.98 -62.23 60.87
N ALA A 2 -68.60 -62.30 59.68
CA ALA A 2 -68.96 -61.24 58.73
C ALA A 2 -69.87 -60.15 59.37
N PRO A 3 -70.04 -58.93 58.79
CA PRO A 3 -70.18 -58.70 57.35
C PRO A 3 -69.37 -57.55 56.70
N ALA A 4 -69.13 -57.75 55.40
CA ALA A 4 -68.85 -56.73 54.38
C ALA A 4 -70.16 -55.95 54.09
N SER A 5 -70.19 -54.74 53.53
CA SER A 5 -69.66 -54.38 52.21
C SER A 5 -69.84 -52.86 51.96
N THR A 6 -68.89 -52.26 51.19
CA THR A 6 -69.02 -51.23 50.12
C THR A 6 -69.97 -50.03 50.30
N GLU A 7 -69.65 -48.78 49.99
CA GLU A 7 -68.87 -48.08 48.94
C GLU A 7 -68.88 -46.59 49.41
N LEU A 8 -67.90 -45.69 49.21
CA LEU A 8 -67.53 -44.99 47.98
C LEU A 8 -66.75 -43.75 48.46
N LEU A 9 -65.47 -43.58 48.07
CA LEU A 9 -64.85 -42.26 47.84
C LEU A 9 -63.44 -42.45 47.26
N VAL A 10 -63.43 -42.54 45.94
CA VAL A 10 -62.26 -42.31 45.08
C VAL A 10 -61.95 -40.81 45.08
N SER A 11 -60.67 -40.51 44.84
CA SER A 11 -60.10 -39.23 44.37
C SER A 11 -59.57 -38.29 45.44
N ARG A 12 -58.25 -38.42 45.71
CA ARG A 12 -57.30 -37.30 45.81
C ARG A 12 -55.87 -37.82 45.96
N ARG A 13 -55.22 -38.25 44.86
CA ARG A 13 -53.75 -38.44 44.79
C ARG A 13 -53.28 -38.62 43.33
N ALA A 14 -53.62 -37.68 42.45
CA ALA A 14 -53.09 -37.65 41.07
C ALA A 14 -52.73 -36.23 40.58
N GLY A 15 -52.64 -35.24 41.48
CA GLY A 15 -52.41 -33.82 41.10
C GLY A 15 -51.00 -33.28 41.34
N GLY A 16 -50.13 -34.02 42.06
CA GLY A 16 -48.81 -33.53 42.49
C GLY A 16 -47.69 -33.74 41.48
N GLN A 17 -47.55 -34.95 40.93
CA GLN A 17 -46.40 -35.31 40.09
C GLN A 17 -46.42 -34.67 38.69
N ASN A 18 -47.60 -34.50 38.08
CA ASN A 18 -47.72 -33.85 36.77
C ASN A 18 -47.38 -32.36 36.80
N ARG A 19 -47.65 -31.65 37.91
CA ARG A 19 -47.33 -30.22 38.04
C ARG A 19 -45.82 -29.96 38.15
N THR A 20 -45.09 -30.81 38.86
CA THR A 20 -43.63 -30.75 38.94
C THR A 20 -42.95 -31.10 37.61
N ALA A 21 -43.44 -32.10 36.87
CA ALA A 21 -42.91 -32.45 35.55
C ALA A 21 -43.18 -31.35 34.50
N LEU A 22 -44.39 -30.77 34.49
CA LEU A 22 -44.71 -29.62 33.65
C LEU A 22 -43.90 -28.36 34.01
N ALA A 23 -43.66 -28.11 35.30
CA ALA A 23 -42.81 -26.99 35.74
C ALA A 23 -41.33 -27.18 35.33
N LEU A 24 -40.81 -28.41 35.39
CA LEU A 24 -39.47 -28.74 34.91
C LEU A 24 -39.34 -28.62 33.38
N LEU A 25 -40.33 -29.11 32.62
CA LEU A 25 -40.37 -28.96 31.16
C LEU A 25 -40.52 -27.49 30.74
N PHE A 26 -41.35 -26.72 31.45
CA PHE A 26 -41.49 -25.28 31.22
C PHE A 26 -40.21 -24.52 31.58
N GLY A 27 -39.56 -24.87 32.70
CA GLY A 27 -38.26 -24.32 33.08
C GLY A 27 -37.17 -24.62 32.05
N LEU A 28 -37.09 -25.85 31.55
CA LEU A 28 -36.17 -26.23 30.48
C LEU A 28 -36.47 -25.49 29.17
N ALA A 29 -37.74 -25.38 28.78
CA ALA A 29 -38.15 -24.65 27.58
C ALA A 29 -37.85 -23.14 27.66
N VAL A 30 -38.07 -22.53 28.83
CA VAL A 30 -37.70 -21.12 29.10
C VAL A 30 -36.20 -20.94 29.08
N THR A 31 -35.43 -21.87 29.65
CA THR A 31 -33.96 -21.82 29.63
C THR A 31 -33.39 -22.00 28.23
N PHE A 32 -33.97 -22.92 27.44
CA PHE A 32 -33.59 -23.14 26.04
C PHE A 32 -33.97 -21.93 25.16
N GLY A 33 -35.16 -21.36 25.39
CA GLY A 33 -35.61 -20.13 24.74
C GLY A 33 -34.73 -18.93 25.08
N LEU A 34 -34.36 -18.74 26.35
CA LEU A 34 -33.43 -17.70 26.79
C LEU A 34 -32.03 -17.90 26.18
N ARG A 35 -31.51 -19.14 26.13
CA ARG A 35 -30.24 -19.44 25.47
C ARG A 35 -30.29 -19.16 23.96
N ALA A 36 -31.40 -19.49 23.30
CA ALA A 36 -31.60 -19.19 21.89
C ALA A 36 -31.66 -17.68 21.63
N VAL A 37 -32.37 -16.93 22.48
CA VAL A 37 -32.44 -15.46 22.42
C VAL A 37 -31.07 -14.83 22.69
N VAL A 38 -30.31 -15.30 23.69
CA VAL A 38 -28.96 -14.80 23.99
C VAL A 38 -27.99 -15.10 22.84
N ARG A 39 -28.00 -16.32 22.29
CA ARG A 39 -27.19 -16.66 21.10
C ARG A 39 -27.56 -15.81 19.91
N TRP A 40 -28.86 -15.61 19.66
CA TRP A 40 -29.35 -14.72 18.60
C TRP A 40 -28.90 -13.27 18.81
N TRP A 41 -28.95 -12.77 20.05
CA TRP A 41 -28.51 -11.41 20.40
C TRP A 41 -26.98 -11.25 20.29
N GLN A 42 -26.22 -12.27 20.67
CA GLN A 42 -24.77 -12.33 20.51
C GLN A 42 -24.37 -12.36 19.04
N GLU A 43 -25.02 -13.18 18.21
CA GLU A 43 -24.83 -13.22 16.76
C GLU A 43 -25.15 -11.88 16.10
N ILE A 44 -26.26 -11.24 16.48
CA ILE A 44 -26.60 -9.90 15.98
C ILE A 44 -25.54 -8.87 16.38
N ARG A 45 -25.08 -8.87 17.64
CA ARG A 45 -24.01 -7.95 18.08
C ARG A 45 -22.68 -8.24 17.38
N TRP A 46 -22.35 -9.51 17.18
CA TRP A 46 -21.14 -9.99 16.53
C TRP A 46 -21.11 -9.58 15.04
N ARG A 47 -22.20 -9.83 14.29
CA ARG A 47 -22.37 -9.36 12.90
C ARG A 47 -22.50 -7.85 12.78
N ALA A 48 -23.09 -7.19 13.79
CA ALA A 48 -23.14 -5.73 13.81
C ALA A 48 -21.74 -5.08 13.91
N ARG A 49 -20.74 -5.78 14.46
CA ARG A 49 -19.32 -5.36 14.48
C ARG A 49 -18.59 -5.73 13.19
N ARG A 50 -18.90 -6.90 12.60
CA ARG A 50 -18.30 -7.39 11.35
C ARG A 50 -19.12 -7.01 10.12
N ARG A 51 -19.12 -5.72 9.76
CA ARG A 51 -19.87 -5.20 8.60
C ARG A 51 -19.01 -4.93 7.37
N PHE A 52 -17.70 -5.15 7.42
CA PHE A 52 -16.79 -4.77 6.34
C PHE A 52 -16.43 -6.01 5.52
N LEU A 53 -16.21 -5.86 4.23
CA LEU A 53 -15.84 -6.95 3.34
C LEU A 53 -14.32 -6.94 3.15
N GLN A 54 -13.60 -7.86 3.77
CA GLN A 54 -12.19 -8.08 3.47
C GLN A 54 -12.07 -8.92 2.21
N ILE A 55 -11.18 -8.54 1.30
CA ILE A 55 -10.84 -9.25 0.06
C ILE A 55 -9.36 -9.58 0.12
N SER A 56 -9.01 -10.85 -0.12
CA SER A 56 -7.62 -11.32 -0.12
C SER A 56 -7.44 -12.44 -1.15
N SER A 57 -6.20 -12.83 -1.44
CA SER A 57 -5.90 -14.02 -2.24
C SER A 57 -5.15 -15.05 -1.39
N PRO A 58 -5.29 -16.36 -1.63
CA PRO A 58 -4.42 -17.36 -1.00
C PRO A 58 -3.00 -17.41 -1.56
N LEU A 59 -2.71 -16.63 -2.62
CA LEU A 59 -1.38 -16.61 -3.23
C LEU A 59 -0.37 -15.93 -2.28
N ALA A 60 0.89 -16.34 -2.36
CA ALA A 60 1.97 -15.68 -1.63
C ALA A 60 2.01 -14.18 -1.96
N ASN A 61 2.36 -13.36 -0.98
CA ASN A 61 2.47 -11.90 -1.11
C ASN A 61 1.17 -11.21 -1.58
N SER A 62 0.01 -11.85 -1.37
CA SER A 62 -1.26 -11.24 -1.76
C SER A 62 -1.59 -10.03 -0.88
N ALA A 63 -1.94 -8.92 -1.52
CA ALA A 63 -2.53 -7.79 -0.82
C ALA A 63 -3.86 -8.16 -0.15
N VAL A 64 -4.12 -7.54 1.00
CA VAL A 64 -5.41 -7.61 1.71
C VAL A 64 -6.07 -6.24 1.63
N LYS A 65 -7.28 -6.20 1.06
CA LYS A 65 -8.09 -4.98 0.97
C LYS A 65 -9.34 -5.13 1.83
N GLN A 66 -9.87 -4.03 2.38
CA GLN A 66 -11.17 -4.05 3.05
C GLN A 66 -12.11 -3.02 2.43
N ALA A 67 -13.25 -3.48 1.94
CA ALA A 67 -14.30 -2.64 1.41
C ALA A 67 -15.35 -2.32 2.51
N THR A 68 -15.76 -1.06 2.55
CA THR A 68 -16.93 -0.63 3.33
C THR A 68 -18.20 -0.82 2.51
N PRO A 69 -19.29 -1.39 3.06
CA PRO A 69 -20.54 -1.51 2.31
C PRO A 69 -21.09 -0.13 1.91
N GLY A 70 -21.45 0.03 0.63
CA GLY A 70 -22.18 1.21 0.16
C GLY A 70 -23.71 1.01 0.27
N GLY A 71 -24.44 2.06 0.62
CA GLY A 71 -25.90 2.15 0.47
C GLY A 71 -26.73 2.11 1.76
N PHE A 72 -27.99 2.52 1.63
CA PHE A 72 -29.01 2.61 2.70
C PHE A 72 -29.19 1.30 3.50
N PHE A 73 -28.81 0.16 2.89
CA PHE A 73 -28.89 -1.19 3.46
C PHE A 73 -27.72 -1.57 4.39
N ALA A 74 -26.68 -0.73 4.49
CA ALA A 74 -25.58 -0.88 5.47
C ALA A 74 -26.03 -0.60 6.93
N GLN A 75 -27.29 -0.16 7.13
CA GLN A 75 -27.89 0.19 8.42
C GLN A 75 -28.66 -0.97 9.12
N GLY A 76 -28.39 -2.22 8.77
CA GLY A 76 -28.70 -3.35 9.67
C GLY A 76 -30.16 -3.75 9.77
N ARG A 77 -30.85 -4.01 8.65
CA ARG A 77 -32.16 -4.68 8.69
C ARG A 77 -32.28 -5.75 7.61
N TRP A 78 -32.01 -7.00 7.97
CA TRP A 78 -32.78 -8.18 7.52
C TRP A 78 -32.59 -9.33 8.54
N PRO A 79 -33.64 -9.78 9.27
CA PRO A 79 -33.49 -10.73 10.38
C PRO A 79 -33.46 -12.22 10.01
N TRP A 80 -33.64 -12.60 8.74
CA TRP A 80 -34.10 -13.98 8.40
C TRP A 80 -33.23 -14.74 7.39
N SER A 81 -32.01 -14.30 7.07
CA SER A 81 -31.06 -15.14 6.35
C SER A 81 -29.62 -14.75 6.68
N PRO A 82 -28.88 -15.57 7.46
CA PRO A 82 -27.48 -15.32 7.73
C PRO A 82 -26.71 -15.71 6.47
N GLY A 83 -26.55 -14.76 5.53
CA GLY A 83 -25.66 -14.95 4.39
C GLY A 83 -24.26 -15.41 4.86
N PRO A 84 -23.50 -16.09 4.00
CA PRO A 84 -22.22 -16.68 4.37
C PRO A 84 -21.24 -15.59 4.81
N ASP A 85 -20.47 -15.82 5.87
CA ASP A 85 -19.47 -14.86 6.36
C ASP A 85 -18.17 -14.90 5.56
N LYS A 86 -18.08 -15.83 4.60
CA LYS A 86 -16.95 -16.04 3.71
C LYS A 86 -17.43 -16.46 2.33
N TRP A 87 -16.91 -15.83 1.30
CA TRP A 87 -17.07 -16.21 -0.10
C TRP A 87 -15.72 -16.62 -0.66
N ARG A 88 -15.71 -17.64 -1.50
CA ARG A 88 -14.54 -18.04 -2.28
C ARG A 88 -14.94 -18.00 -3.74
N GLY A 89 -14.07 -17.49 -4.58
CA GLY A 89 -14.33 -17.41 -6.01
C GLY A 89 -13.05 -17.17 -6.77
N PHE A 90 -13.21 -16.85 -8.04
CA PHE A 90 -12.11 -16.45 -8.91
C PHE A 90 -12.41 -15.06 -9.44
N CYS A 91 -11.38 -14.23 -9.55
CA CYS A 91 -11.49 -12.95 -10.26
C CYS A 91 -12.06 -13.23 -11.66
N PRO A 92 -13.16 -12.59 -12.09
CA PRO A 92 -13.72 -12.84 -13.41
C PRO A 92 -12.77 -12.42 -14.53
N ASN A 93 -11.83 -11.48 -14.25
CA ASN A 93 -10.84 -11.00 -15.21
C ASN A 93 -9.59 -11.89 -15.24
N CYS A 94 -8.79 -11.89 -14.16
CA CYS A 94 -7.51 -12.60 -14.14
C CYS A 94 -7.59 -14.09 -13.74
N LYS A 95 -8.80 -14.58 -13.40
CA LYS A 95 -9.06 -15.97 -12.95
C LYS A 95 -8.25 -16.42 -11.73
N ARG A 96 -7.59 -15.51 -11.01
CA ARG A 96 -6.91 -15.82 -9.74
C ARG A 96 -7.93 -16.04 -8.60
N PRO A 97 -7.66 -16.95 -7.65
CA PRO A 97 -8.55 -17.19 -6.53
C PRO A 97 -8.66 -15.95 -5.63
N ILE A 98 -9.88 -15.69 -5.16
CA ILE A 98 -10.21 -14.61 -4.22
C ILE A 98 -10.97 -15.21 -3.04
N ASP A 99 -10.60 -14.78 -1.84
CA ASP A 99 -11.45 -14.89 -0.66
C ASP A 99 -12.05 -13.55 -0.31
N CYS A 100 -13.33 -13.57 0.05
CA CYS A 100 -13.97 -12.46 0.71
C CYS A 100 -14.51 -12.89 2.08
N TYR A 101 -14.46 -12.04 3.10
CA TYR A 101 -15.04 -12.34 4.42
C TYR A 101 -15.53 -11.09 5.13
N LEU A 102 -16.51 -11.27 6.03
CA LEU A 102 -16.96 -10.21 6.91
C LEU A 102 -15.93 -9.97 8.02
N THR A 103 -15.46 -8.74 8.12
CA THR A 103 -14.44 -8.29 9.08
C THR A 103 -14.91 -7.05 9.84
N GLU A 104 -14.24 -6.75 10.95
CA GLU A 104 -14.41 -5.50 11.69
C GLU A 104 -13.84 -4.32 10.89
N LYS A 105 -14.19 -3.09 11.29
CA LYS A 105 -13.75 -1.89 10.57
C LYS A 105 -12.23 -1.85 10.44
N TRP A 106 -11.74 -1.47 9.25
CA TRP A 106 -10.38 -0.96 9.07
C TRP A 106 -10.18 0.21 10.04
N ALA A 107 -9.53 -0.05 11.17
CA ALA A 107 -9.00 1.02 11.99
C ALA A 107 -7.53 1.14 11.60
N LEU A 108 -7.14 2.28 11.03
CA LEU A 108 -5.73 2.63 10.97
C LEU A 108 -5.17 2.45 12.38
N SER A 109 -4.03 1.76 12.48
CA SER A 109 -3.24 1.66 13.70
C SER A 109 -3.20 3.07 14.28
N GLN A 110 -3.83 3.30 15.42
CA GLN A 110 -3.77 4.65 16.01
C GLN A 110 -2.29 4.91 16.27
N PRO A 111 -1.78 6.11 15.93
CA PRO A 111 -0.41 6.44 16.25
C PRO A 111 -0.20 6.17 17.74
N LYS A 112 0.95 5.54 18.06
CA LYS A 112 1.32 5.26 19.45
C LYS A 112 1.18 6.57 20.25
N LYS A 113 0.78 6.51 21.52
CA LYS A 113 0.47 7.72 22.31
C LYS A 113 1.66 8.70 22.37
N GLU A 114 2.88 8.17 22.29
CA GLU A 114 4.14 8.91 22.26
C GLU A 114 4.37 9.67 20.95
N ALA A 115 3.70 9.25 19.86
CA ALA A 115 3.80 9.86 18.54
C ALA A 115 2.86 11.07 18.36
N ARG A 116 1.88 11.26 19.27
CA ARG A 116 0.85 12.34 19.26
C ARG A 116 1.39 13.79 19.32
N GLY A 117 2.70 13.95 19.12
CA GLY A 117 3.43 15.20 19.14
C GLY A 117 4.71 15.20 18.28
N LYS A 118 4.82 14.39 17.22
CA LYS A 118 5.95 14.49 16.26
C LYS A 118 5.49 14.21 14.82
N CYS A 119 5.40 15.27 14.02
CA CYS A 119 5.24 15.20 12.56
C CYS A 119 6.53 15.66 11.87
N ALA A 120 6.71 15.25 10.61
CA ALA A 120 7.86 15.66 9.81
C ALA A 120 7.49 16.03 8.37
N PHE A 121 8.18 17.00 7.82
CA PHE A 121 8.34 17.16 6.38
C PHE A 121 9.40 16.18 5.91
N LEU A 122 9.11 15.47 4.81
CA LEU A 122 9.92 14.38 4.32
C LEU A 122 10.28 14.61 2.86
N ILE A 123 11.58 14.56 2.55
CA ILE A 123 12.10 14.46 1.19
C ILE A 123 12.89 13.16 1.02
N CYS A 124 13.05 12.72 -0.23
CA CYS A 124 13.88 11.57 -0.58
C CYS A 124 14.79 11.94 -1.75
N LEU A 125 16.09 11.66 -1.61
CA LEU A 125 17.13 11.99 -2.58
C LEU A 125 17.94 10.75 -2.97
N TRP A 126 18.38 10.73 -4.23
CA TRP A 126 19.27 9.70 -4.76
C TRP A 126 20.16 10.26 -5.86
N GLY A 127 21.30 9.62 -6.05
CA GLY A 127 22.30 10.00 -7.06
C GLY A 127 23.03 11.32 -6.75
N SER A 128 23.75 11.83 -7.74
CA SER A 128 24.73 12.92 -7.59
C SER A 128 24.31 14.23 -8.27
N SER A 129 23.01 14.52 -8.36
CA SER A 129 22.49 15.72 -9.01
C SER A 129 22.62 16.98 -8.12
N ALA A 130 23.50 17.91 -8.49
CA ALA A 130 23.62 19.21 -7.82
C ALA A 130 22.32 20.03 -7.93
N ASN A 131 21.57 19.87 -9.02
CA ASN A 131 20.24 20.47 -9.21
C ASN A 131 19.25 20.01 -8.14
N TYR A 132 19.28 18.72 -7.79
CA TYR A 132 18.38 18.17 -6.79
C TYR A 132 18.76 18.63 -5.38
N LEU A 133 20.06 18.71 -5.12
CA LEU A 133 20.58 19.23 -3.85
C LEU A 133 20.17 20.69 -3.61
N ILE A 134 20.36 21.59 -4.57
CA ILE A 134 19.98 23.01 -4.38
C ILE A 134 18.46 23.17 -4.21
N GLY A 135 17.65 22.37 -4.92
CA GLY A 135 16.20 22.34 -4.72
C GLY A 135 15.82 21.93 -3.29
N ALA A 136 16.42 20.86 -2.78
CA ALA A 136 16.22 20.40 -1.40
C ALA A 136 16.67 21.43 -0.36
N MET A 137 17.78 22.12 -0.60
CA MET A 137 18.29 23.17 0.30
C MET A 137 17.33 24.37 0.36
N VAL A 138 16.88 24.88 -0.79
CA VAL A 138 15.92 25.99 -0.86
C VAL A 138 14.57 25.60 -0.24
N LEU A 139 14.07 24.39 -0.49
CA LEU A 139 12.86 23.88 0.14
C LEU A 139 13.00 23.84 1.67
N GLY A 140 14.09 23.25 2.18
CA GLY A 140 14.35 23.13 3.61
C GLY A 140 14.44 24.49 4.30
N TYR A 141 15.08 25.45 3.64
CA TYR A 141 15.18 26.82 4.12
C TYR A 141 13.84 27.56 4.10
N SER A 142 13.06 27.43 3.01
CA SER A 142 11.72 28.03 2.93
C SER A 142 10.80 27.52 4.05
N LEU A 143 10.82 26.22 4.35
CA LEU A 143 10.13 25.61 5.49
C LEU A 143 10.62 26.18 6.83
N LYS A 144 11.94 26.32 7.01
CA LYS A 144 12.52 26.92 8.22
C LYS A 144 12.01 28.35 8.44
N GLN A 145 11.89 29.16 7.39
CA GLN A 145 11.44 30.55 7.48
C GLN A 145 9.97 30.67 7.91
N THR A 146 9.13 29.67 7.66
CA THR A 146 7.72 29.66 8.11
C THR A 146 7.55 29.55 9.64
N GLY A 147 8.62 29.26 10.38
CA GLY A 147 8.56 29.03 11.81
C GLY A 147 7.89 27.71 12.21
N SER A 148 7.71 26.77 11.28
CA SER A 148 7.17 25.44 11.60
C SER A 148 7.98 24.74 12.69
N LYS A 149 7.26 24.09 13.60
CA LYS A 149 7.82 23.31 14.72
C LYS A 149 8.15 21.86 14.35
N HIS A 150 7.75 21.42 13.15
CA HIS A 150 7.87 20.03 12.73
C HIS A 150 9.28 19.71 12.22
N SER A 151 9.65 18.44 12.30
CA SER A 151 10.97 17.99 11.87
C SER A 151 11.10 18.08 10.34
N ARG A 152 12.31 18.29 9.84
CA ARG A 152 12.65 18.23 8.41
C ARG A 152 13.56 17.04 8.21
N VAL A 153 13.09 15.97 7.56
CA VAL A 153 13.83 14.71 7.38
C VAL A 153 14.14 14.51 5.90
N CYS A 154 15.38 14.12 5.61
CA CYS A 154 15.84 13.76 4.27
C CYS A 154 16.30 12.31 4.26
N LEU A 155 15.58 11.44 3.56
CA LEU A 155 16.07 10.10 3.28
C LEU A 155 16.99 10.14 2.05
N TYR A 156 18.15 9.51 2.13
CA TYR A 156 19.10 9.49 1.01
C TYR A 156 19.69 8.10 0.81
N THR A 157 20.03 7.77 -0.44
CA THR A 157 20.69 6.51 -0.79
C THR A 157 22.21 6.65 -0.85
N ASP A 158 22.92 5.53 -0.82
CA ASP A 158 24.39 5.46 -0.80
C ASP A 158 25.08 6.10 -2.01
N ASP A 159 24.38 6.21 -3.15
CA ASP A 159 24.82 6.93 -4.35
C ASP A 159 24.74 8.46 -4.25
N VAL A 160 24.29 9.02 -3.11
CA VAL A 160 24.39 10.45 -2.81
C VAL A 160 25.79 10.77 -2.26
N PRO A 161 26.55 11.70 -2.88
CA PRO A 161 27.89 12.04 -2.44
C PRO A 161 27.95 12.52 -0.98
N ALA A 162 28.96 12.10 -0.21
CA ALA A 162 29.09 12.49 1.20
C ALA A 162 29.09 14.02 1.40
N GLY A 163 29.78 14.78 0.53
CA GLY A 163 29.76 16.24 0.59
C GLY A 163 28.38 16.86 0.29
N PHE A 164 27.50 16.15 -0.44
CA PHE A 164 26.11 16.57 -0.61
C PHE A 164 25.31 16.32 0.67
N VAL A 165 25.52 15.18 1.34
CA VAL A 165 24.90 14.87 2.63
C VAL A 165 25.32 15.87 3.71
N GLU A 166 26.59 16.28 3.74
CA GLU A 166 27.10 17.33 4.65
C GLU A 166 26.34 18.65 4.47
N LEU A 167 26.11 19.07 3.22
CA LEU A 167 25.35 20.29 2.92
C LEU A 167 23.87 20.13 3.30
N LEU A 168 23.24 19.01 2.95
CA LEU A 168 21.83 18.74 3.31
C LEU A 168 21.62 18.77 4.82
N SER A 169 22.59 18.26 5.60
CA SER A 169 22.52 18.17 7.05
C SER A 169 22.44 19.54 7.75
N LEU A 170 22.72 20.62 7.04
CA LEU A 170 22.53 22.00 7.53
C LEU A 170 21.05 22.37 7.62
N MET A 171 20.18 21.75 6.81
CA MET A 171 18.75 22.06 6.72
C MET A 171 17.84 20.88 7.13
N TRP A 172 18.34 19.66 6.99
CA TRP A 172 17.58 18.40 7.12
C TRP A 172 18.25 17.42 8.09
N ASP A 173 17.45 16.63 8.81
CA ASP A 173 17.89 15.40 9.46
C ASP A 173 18.07 14.31 8.40
N CYS A 174 19.30 14.13 7.94
CA CYS A 174 19.66 13.23 6.85
C CYS A 174 19.84 11.79 7.33
N ARG A 175 19.12 10.84 6.71
CA ARG A 175 19.17 9.42 7.07
C ARG A 175 19.41 8.52 5.87
N PRO A 176 20.41 7.61 5.94
CA PRO A 176 20.68 6.69 4.86
C PRO A 176 19.57 5.65 4.75
N ILE A 177 19.22 5.27 3.52
CA ILE A 177 18.28 4.22 3.18
C ILE A 177 18.79 3.42 1.98
N GLU A 178 18.25 2.22 1.80
CA GLU A 178 18.50 1.41 0.60
C GLU A 178 17.54 1.80 -0.52
N HIS A 179 18.05 1.72 -1.75
CA HIS A 179 17.23 1.77 -2.97
C HIS A 179 16.14 0.69 -2.93
N ILE A 180 15.00 1.01 -3.55
CA ILE A 180 13.94 0.05 -3.81
C ILE A 180 14.04 -0.40 -5.27
N ASP A 181 14.31 -1.69 -5.49
CA ASP A 181 14.30 -2.31 -6.82
C ASP A 181 12.86 -2.70 -7.21
N ALA A 182 12.07 -1.69 -7.58
CA ALA A 182 10.71 -1.90 -8.05
C ALA A 182 10.69 -2.32 -9.53
N ALA A 183 9.66 -3.07 -9.93
CA ALA A 183 9.43 -3.40 -11.35
C ALA A 183 8.90 -2.18 -12.16
N VAL A 184 9.60 -1.04 -12.13
CA VAL A 184 9.16 0.23 -12.74
C VAL A 184 8.87 0.10 -14.24
N ARG A 185 9.63 -0.75 -14.93
CA ARG A 185 9.48 -0.99 -16.37
C ARG A 185 8.12 -1.60 -16.75
N THR A 186 7.43 -2.26 -15.82
CA THR A 186 6.05 -2.75 -16.05
C THR A 186 4.98 -1.71 -15.68
N MET A 187 5.36 -0.62 -15.02
CA MET A 187 4.45 0.39 -14.47
C MET A 187 4.51 1.77 -15.16
N SER A 188 5.48 1.99 -16.04
CA SER A 188 5.60 3.23 -16.81
C SER A 188 5.19 3.03 -18.28
N PHE A 189 4.56 4.04 -18.88
CA PHE A 189 4.41 4.09 -20.35
C PHE A 189 5.73 4.44 -21.06
N SER A 190 6.66 5.08 -20.36
CA SER A 190 7.95 5.45 -20.94
C SER A 190 8.90 4.26 -20.84
N GLU A 191 9.27 3.70 -21.99
CA GLU A 191 10.24 2.60 -22.10
C GLU A 191 11.69 3.08 -21.89
N SER A 192 11.92 4.41 -21.81
CA SER A 192 13.25 5.04 -21.90
C SER A 192 13.58 6.05 -20.79
N GLU A 193 12.80 6.14 -19.71
CA GLU A 193 13.01 7.15 -18.67
C GLU A 193 13.67 6.61 -17.39
N ASP A 194 14.99 6.74 -17.31
CA ASP A 194 15.81 6.52 -16.10
C ASP A 194 15.28 7.32 -14.88
N ARG A 195 14.57 8.44 -15.12
CA ARG A 195 14.13 9.34 -14.03
C ARG A 195 13.17 8.71 -13.03
N PHE A 196 12.40 7.68 -13.44
CA PHE A 196 11.44 7.01 -12.56
C PHE A 196 11.98 5.71 -11.99
N GLU A 197 13.14 5.23 -12.42
CA GLU A 197 13.69 3.94 -12.00
C GLU A 197 13.79 3.81 -10.48
N LYS A 198 14.05 4.93 -9.79
CA LYS A 198 14.24 5.00 -8.33
C LYS A 198 13.07 5.68 -7.59
N VAL A 199 11.98 6.01 -8.27
CA VAL A 199 10.92 6.85 -7.66
C VAL A 199 10.21 6.17 -6.48
N PHE A 200 10.15 4.83 -6.49
CA PHE A 200 9.53 4.06 -5.41
C PHE A 200 10.36 4.07 -4.12
N THR A 201 11.65 4.46 -4.16
CA THR A 201 12.49 4.66 -2.97
C THR A 201 11.84 5.64 -1.97
N LYS A 202 10.98 6.56 -2.43
CA LYS A 202 10.15 7.44 -1.60
C LYS A 202 9.31 6.67 -0.56
N LEU A 203 8.88 5.44 -0.87
CA LEU A 203 8.04 4.62 0.02
C LEU A 203 8.74 4.22 1.32
N ARG A 204 10.08 4.30 1.40
CA ARG A 204 10.83 4.15 2.66
C ARG A 204 10.33 5.10 3.75
N GLY A 205 9.71 6.22 3.39
CA GLY A 205 9.02 7.13 4.32
C GLY A 205 7.92 6.48 5.15
N MET A 206 7.28 5.42 4.64
CA MET A 206 6.24 4.68 5.37
C MET A 206 6.80 3.88 6.56
N ALA A 207 8.11 3.61 6.58
CA ALA A 207 8.78 2.91 7.68
C ALA A 207 9.16 3.84 8.85
N LEU A 208 9.00 5.16 8.72
CA LEU A 208 9.33 6.15 9.76
C LEU A 208 8.27 6.20 10.88
N THR A 209 8.05 5.05 11.52
CA THR A 209 6.99 4.82 12.53
C THR A 209 7.20 5.57 13.86
N GLU A 210 8.32 6.28 14.01
CA GLU A 210 8.56 7.23 15.09
C GLU A 210 7.81 8.57 14.91
N PHE A 211 7.33 8.87 13.69
CA PHE A 211 6.47 10.02 13.42
C PHE A 211 5.01 9.59 13.35
N GLU A 212 4.11 10.45 13.84
CA GLU A 212 2.67 10.23 13.70
C GLU A 212 2.22 10.46 12.25
N LYS A 213 2.72 11.52 11.61
CA LYS A 213 2.46 11.83 10.21
C LYS A 213 3.72 12.39 9.56
N VAL A 214 3.89 12.05 8.29
CA VAL A 214 4.92 12.63 7.44
C VAL A 214 4.28 13.28 6.23
N LEU A 215 4.70 14.49 5.89
CA LEU A 215 4.32 15.14 4.64
C LEU A 215 5.43 14.86 3.64
N MET A 216 5.21 13.89 2.75
CA MET A 216 6.11 13.60 1.64
C MET A 216 6.05 14.76 0.64
N MET A 217 7.21 15.30 0.32
CA MET A 217 7.37 16.49 -0.52
C MET A 217 8.40 16.21 -1.62
N ASP A 218 8.06 16.60 -2.85
CA ASP A 218 9.05 16.72 -3.91
C ASP A 218 10.01 17.89 -3.61
N ILE A 219 11.21 17.83 -4.16
CA ILE A 219 12.26 18.84 -3.93
C ILE A 219 12.15 20.07 -4.84
N ASP A 220 11.22 20.06 -5.79
CA ASP A 220 10.92 21.14 -6.73
C ASP A 220 9.75 22.00 -6.26
N LEU A 221 9.73 22.25 -4.94
CA LEU A 221 8.71 23.03 -4.25
C LEU A 221 9.30 24.30 -3.62
N LEU A 222 8.46 25.31 -3.47
CA LEU A 222 8.72 26.48 -2.62
C LEU A 222 7.55 26.67 -1.65
N VAL A 223 7.84 26.71 -0.34
CA VAL A 223 6.84 26.95 0.71
C VAL A 223 6.86 28.43 1.07
N ARG A 224 5.72 29.10 0.93
CA ARG A 224 5.59 30.56 1.05
C ARG A 224 5.06 31.03 2.41
N ASP A 225 4.43 30.14 3.15
CA ASP A 225 3.81 30.42 4.44
C ASP A 225 3.67 29.10 5.23
N ASN A 226 3.38 29.18 6.54
CA ASN A 226 3.21 28.00 7.38
C ASN A 226 2.08 27.09 6.85
N ILE A 227 2.32 25.79 6.89
CA ILE A 227 1.45 24.73 6.35
C ILE A 227 1.19 23.61 7.37
N ASP A 228 1.43 23.88 8.65
CA ASP A 228 1.32 22.89 9.73
C ASP A 228 -0.11 22.34 9.84
N GLU A 229 -1.12 23.10 9.43
CA GLU A 229 -2.52 22.66 9.39
C GLU A 229 -2.77 21.44 8.49
N ILE A 230 -1.87 21.14 7.53
CA ILE A 230 -1.98 19.91 6.73
C ILE A 230 -1.86 18.67 7.64
N PHE A 231 -1.05 18.74 8.69
CA PHE A 231 -0.89 17.63 9.64
C PHE A 231 -2.15 17.38 10.48
N GLU A 232 -3.13 18.28 10.49
CA GLU A 232 -4.44 18.04 11.13
C GLU A 232 -5.37 17.16 10.28
N LEU A 233 -5.07 16.96 9.00
CA LEU A 233 -5.85 16.10 8.12
C LEU A 233 -5.71 14.62 8.49
N GLN A 234 -6.73 13.84 8.14
CA GLN A 234 -6.63 12.39 8.16
C GLN A 234 -5.80 11.91 6.96
N ALA A 235 -4.75 11.12 7.21
CA ALA A 235 -4.00 10.46 6.16
C ALA A 235 -4.72 9.20 5.64
N PRO A 236 -4.56 8.82 4.36
CA PRO A 236 -3.79 9.54 3.34
C PRO A 236 -4.50 10.82 2.87
N ALA A 237 -3.72 11.86 2.57
CA ALA A 237 -4.24 13.09 1.97
C ALA A 237 -3.34 13.58 0.82
N ALA A 238 -3.94 13.96 -0.30
CA ALA A 238 -3.22 14.48 -1.46
C ALA A 238 -4.11 15.35 -2.36
N MET A 239 -3.48 16.09 -3.28
CA MET A 239 -4.22 16.84 -4.30
C MET A 239 -4.71 15.92 -5.40
N ARG A 240 -6.01 15.96 -5.71
CA ARG A 240 -6.59 15.32 -6.91
C ARG A 240 -6.06 15.99 -8.17
N ARG A 241 -5.59 15.20 -9.14
CA ARG A 241 -5.16 15.69 -10.46
C ARG A 241 -6.32 16.13 -11.33
N GLY A 242 -6.03 17.09 -12.19
CA GLY A 242 -6.97 17.69 -13.14
C GLY A 242 -7.26 19.15 -12.81
N MET A 243 -8.15 19.75 -13.61
CA MET A 243 -8.52 21.17 -13.50
C MET A 243 -9.50 21.47 -12.35
N ASN A 244 -10.19 20.45 -11.83
CA ASN A 244 -11.21 20.56 -10.79
C ASN A 244 -12.27 21.64 -11.07
N ASP A 245 -12.54 21.92 -12.35
CA ASP A 245 -13.36 23.05 -12.82
C ASP A 245 -14.87 22.82 -12.72
N LYS A 246 -15.31 21.56 -12.76
CA LYS A 246 -16.73 21.17 -12.59
C LYS A 246 -17.11 20.87 -11.13
N TRP A 247 -16.14 20.42 -10.33
CA TRP A 247 -16.34 19.96 -8.96
C TRP A 247 -15.10 20.33 -8.11
N PRO A 248 -14.96 21.60 -7.74
CA PRO A 248 -13.83 22.04 -6.93
C PRO A 248 -13.92 21.42 -5.53
N LEU A 249 -12.82 20.85 -5.07
CA LEU A 249 -12.70 20.27 -3.73
C LEU A 249 -11.91 21.24 -2.85
N LYS A 250 -12.30 21.37 -1.58
CA LYS A 250 -11.56 22.14 -0.59
C LYS A 250 -10.62 21.22 0.20
N THR A 251 -9.58 21.81 0.78
CA THR A 251 -8.71 21.08 1.71
C THR A 251 -9.55 20.46 2.84
N GLY A 252 -9.39 19.16 3.08
CA GLY A 252 -10.12 18.40 4.09
C GLY A 252 -11.44 17.76 3.62
N ASP A 253 -11.90 18.07 2.40
CA ASP A 253 -13.02 17.34 1.79
C ASP A 253 -12.66 15.86 1.59
N PRO A 254 -13.63 14.94 1.70
CA PRO A 254 -13.41 13.55 1.37
C PRO A 254 -13.08 13.40 -0.13
N LEU A 255 -12.09 12.57 -0.44
CA LEU A 255 -11.72 12.25 -1.82
C LEU A 255 -12.08 10.78 -2.11
N GLU A 256 -12.99 10.55 -3.06
CA GLU A 256 -13.40 9.19 -3.44
C GLU A 256 -12.48 8.61 -4.52
N GLY A 257 -11.73 7.55 -4.22
CA GLY A 257 -10.80 6.95 -5.19
C GLY A 257 -11.46 6.31 -6.42
N ARG A 258 -12.77 6.03 -6.37
CA ARG A 258 -13.55 5.54 -7.52
C ARG A 258 -13.43 6.44 -8.75
N VAL A 259 -13.33 7.76 -8.54
CA VAL A 259 -13.26 8.72 -9.65
C VAL A 259 -11.92 8.69 -10.39
N PHE A 260 -10.93 7.93 -9.90
CA PHE A 260 -9.65 7.74 -10.57
C PHE A 260 -9.75 6.76 -11.75
N PHE A 261 -10.77 5.89 -11.74
CA PHE A 261 -10.94 4.82 -12.73
C PHE A 261 -12.08 5.16 -13.69
N LEU A 262 -11.82 4.96 -14.98
CA LEU A 262 -12.79 5.22 -16.03
C LEU A 262 -13.55 3.95 -16.42
N GLY A 263 -14.76 4.12 -16.93
CA GLY A 263 -15.55 3.04 -17.50
C GLY A 263 -15.14 2.72 -18.94
N LYS A 264 -16.02 2.02 -19.67
CA LYS A 264 -15.88 1.85 -21.12
C LYS A 264 -15.91 3.21 -21.80
N ASP A 265 -14.83 3.56 -22.48
CA ASP A 265 -14.75 4.77 -23.30
C ASP A 265 -14.24 4.42 -24.70
N ALA A 266 -15.12 4.50 -25.68
CA ALA A 266 -14.78 4.23 -27.08
C ALA A 266 -13.97 5.37 -27.72
N SER A 267 -14.02 6.57 -27.15
CA SER A 267 -13.33 7.76 -27.65
C SER A 267 -11.89 7.86 -27.15
N SER A 268 -11.59 7.26 -26.00
CA SER A 268 -10.23 7.18 -25.46
C SER A 268 -9.86 5.74 -25.08
N PRO A 269 -9.54 4.88 -26.06
CA PRO A 269 -9.21 3.48 -25.84
C PRO A 269 -8.04 3.27 -24.87
N LYS A 270 -7.10 4.22 -24.81
CA LYS A 270 -5.94 4.20 -23.91
C LYS A 270 -6.33 4.07 -22.43
N TRP A 271 -7.43 4.70 -22.03
CA TRP A 271 -7.84 4.80 -20.62
C TRP A 271 -9.13 4.05 -20.31
N SER A 272 -9.78 3.46 -21.33
CA SER A 272 -11.00 2.68 -21.15
C SER A 272 -10.75 1.54 -20.15
N TRP A 273 -11.60 1.44 -19.12
CA TRP A 273 -11.46 0.49 -18.01
C TRP A 273 -10.18 0.63 -17.17
N GLY A 274 -9.36 1.63 -17.44
CA GLY A 274 -8.11 1.90 -16.75
C GLY A 274 -8.22 3.06 -15.77
N GLN A 275 -7.09 3.40 -15.16
CA GLN A 275 -6.95 4.61 -14.37
C GLN A 275 -6.81 5.82 -15.30
N GLY A 276 -7.78 6.73 -15.30
CA GLY A 276 -7.74 7.95 -16.12
C GLY A 276 -7.32 9.21 -15.38
N THR A 277 -7.31 9.19 -14.04
CA THR A 277 -6.79 10.29 -13.20
C THR A 277 -6.25 9.72 -11.88
N GLY A 278 -5.96 10.55 -10.89
CA GLY A 278 -5.41 10.12 -9.61
C GLY A 278 -5.07 11.32 -8.75
N ILE A 279 -4.03 11.18 -7.93
CA ILE A 279 -3.48 12.26 -7.12
C ILE A 279 -2.14 12.74 -7.67
N ASN A 280 -1.73 13.94 -7.28
CA ASN A 280 -0.35 14.39 -7.43
C ASN A 280 0.40 14.05 -6.13
N ALA A 281 1.47 13.26 -6.24
CA ALA A 281 2.24 12.79 -5.09
C ALA A 281 3.36 13.76 -4.64
N GLY A 282 3.48 14.94 -5.27
CA GLY A 282 4.51 15.90 -4.91
C GLY A 282 4.29 16.58 -3.55
N VAL A 283 3.04 16.57 -3.05
CA VAL A 283 2.72 16.90 -1.66
C VAL A 283 1.67 15.89 -1.20
N MET A 284 2.06 14.97 -0.33
CA MET A 284 1.20 13.90 0.14
C MET A 284 1.42 13.60 1.62
N LEU A 285 0.33 13.62 2.39
CA LEU A 285 0.35 13.31 3.81
C LEU A 285 0.18 11.81 4.01
N TRP A 286 1.15 11.20 4.70
CA TRP A 286 1.14 9.80 5.09
C TRP A 286 1.05 9.65 6.61
N GLN A 287 0.47 8.55 7.02
CA GLN A 287 0.66 8.00 8.36
C GLN A 287 1.62 6.81 8.21
N PRO A 288 2.89 6.93 8.65
CA PRO A 288 3.84 5.83 8.59
C PRO A 288 3.30 4.59 9.32
N ASP A 289 3.40 3.44 8.67
CA ASP A 289 3.00 2.14 9.20
C ASP A 289 3.86 1.07 8.52
N GLN A 290 4.62 0.33 9.32
CA GLN A 290 5.57 -0.67 8.84
C GLN A 290 4.88 -1.80 8.05
N LYS A 291 3.66 -2.18 8.44
CA LYS A 291 2.91 -3.21 7.73
C LYS A 291 2.42 -2.71 6.38
N VAL A 292 1.95 -1.47 6.32
CA VAL A 292 1.57 -0.83 5.04
C VAL A 292 2.78 -0.73 4.12
N PHE A 293 3.96 -0.39 4.66
CA PHE A 293 5.20 -0.40 3.90
C PHE A 293 5.52 -1.79 3.34
N GLU A 294 5.52 -2.83 4.19
CA GLU A 294 5.77 -4.22 3.77
C GLU A 294 4.76 -4.71 2.71
N ASP A 295 3.48 -4.36 2.87
CA ASP A 295 2.44 -4.63 1.88
C ASP A 295 2.77 -3.96 0.55
N MET A 296 3.19 -2.68 0.56
CA MET A 296 3.59 -1.98 -0.67
C MET A 296 4.81 -2.62 -1.33
N MET A 297 5.82 -3.01 -0.55
CA MET A 297 7.02 -3.69 -1.07
C MET A 297 6.66 -4.99 -1.78
N ASN A 298 5.81 -5.81 -1.15
CA ASN A 298 5.30 -7.06 -1.72
C ASN A 298 4.57 -6.83 -3.06
N GLU A 299 3.85 -5.71 -3.21
CA GLU A 299 3.16 -5.38 -4.46
C GLU A 299 4.13 -4.90 -5.56
N ILE A 300 5.11 -4.05 -5.25
CA ILE A 300 5.96 -3.39 -6.27
C ILE A 300 7.20 -4.21 -6.68
N GLU A 301 7.68 -5.10 -5.81
CA GLU A 301 8.83 -5.97 -6.08
C GLU A 301 8.44 -7.22 -6.88
N GLU A 302 7.18 -7.69 -6.76
CA GLU A 302 6.68 -8.84 -7.53
C GLU A 302 6.37 -8.43 -8.98
N PRO A 303 7.18 -8.80 -9.99
CA PRO A 303 7.05 -8.26 -11.34
C PRO A 303 5.68 -8.53 -11.99
N ASN A 304 4.99 -9.61 -11.57
CA ASN A 304 3.70 -10.02 -12.09
C ASN A 304 2.52 -9.63 -11.20
N HIS A 305 2.72 -8.67 -10.29
CA HIS A 305 1.66 -8.18 -9.43
C HIS A 305 0.60 -7.42 -10.26
N PRO A 306 -0.71 -7.66 -10.02
CA PRO A 306 -1.77 -7.09 -10.86
C PRO A 306 -1.92 -5.57 -10.69
N GLU A 307 -1.32 -4.98 -9.65
CA GLU A 307 -1.28 -3.52 -9.47
C GLU A 307 -0.27 -2.83 -10.38
N HIS A 308 0.54 -3.58 -11.14
CA HIS A 308 1.46 -3.05 -12.14
C HIS A 308 0.70 -2.61 -13.40
N CYS A 309 0.03 -1.46 -13.28
CA CYS A 309 -0.63 -0.77 -14.38
C CYS A 309 0.30 0.34 -14.90
N LYS A 310 0.49 0.38 -16.23
CA LYS A 310 1.25 1.45 -16.87
C LYS A 310 0.57 2.81 -16.64
N GLY A 311 1.38 3.77 -16.24
CA GLY A 311 0.98 5.13 -15.89
C GLY A 311 1.97 6.19 -16.38
N ASN A 312 1.58 7.45 -16.25
CA ASN A 312 2.45 8.60 -16.58
C ASN A 312 3.31 9.02 -15.37
N GLY A 313 2.92 8.62 -14.16
CA GLY A 313 3.71 8.79 -12.95
C GLY A 313 3.58 7.53 -12.10
N PRO A 314 4.54 6.60 -12.19
CA PRO A 314 4.34 5.25 -11.71
C PRO A 314 4.05 5.19 -10.20
N GLU A 315 4.73 6.00 -9.37
CA GLU A 315 4.50 6.08 -7.93
C GLU A 315 3.16 6.73 -7.58
N GLN A 316 2.80 7.84 -8.21
CA GLN A 316 1.56 8.55 -7.89
C GLN A 316 0.34 7.77 -8.36
N ASP A 317 0.47 7.09 -9.51
CA ASP A 317 -0.56 6.23 -10.06
C ASP A 317 -0.72 4.99 -9.16
N TYR A 318 0.39 4.38 -8.75
CA TYR A 318 0.39 3.31 -7.75
C TYR A 318 -0.29 3.73 -6.43
N LEU A 319 0.13 4.84 -5.83
CA LEU A 319 -0.44 5.34 -4.57
C LEU A 319 -1.93 5.69 -4.68
N SER A 320 -2.36 6.20 -5.84
CA SER A 320 -3.78 6.43 -6.14
C SER A 320 -4.58 5.13 -6.10
N ARG A 321 -4.03 4.03 -6.63
CA ARG A 321 -4.68 2.70 -6.65
C ARG A 321 -4.62 2.02 -5.29
N TYR A 322 -3.44 2.03 -4.65
CA TYR A 322 -3.19 1.32 -3.40
C TYR A 322 -4.20 1.69 -2.32
N TRP A 323 -4.52 2.98 -2.20
CA TRP A 323 -5.50 3.46 -1.24
C TRP A 323 -6.86 3.82 -1.86
N ALA A 324 -7.18 3.47 -3.11
CA ALA A 324 -8.43 3.91 -3.76
C ALA A 324 -9.72 3.61 -2.97
N ASP A 325 -9.70 2.59 -2.11
CA ASP A 325 -10.78 2.14 -1.23
C ASP A 325 -10.67 2.67 0.23
N ALA A 326 -9.59 3.38 0.57
CA ALA A 326 -9.40 4.02 1.86
C ALA A 326 -10.17 5.35 1.95
N PRO A 327 -10.45 5.85 3.18
CA PRO A 327 -10.92 7.23 3.34
C PRO A 327 -9.76 8.21 3.06
N TRP A 328 -9.83 8.94 1.95
CA TRP A 328 -8.87 10.00 1.64
C TRP A 328 -9.38 11.38 2.01
N LYS A 329 -8.42 12.28 2.25
CA LYS A 329 -8.67 13.72 2.29
C LYS A 329 -8.04 14.43 1.11
N HIS A 330 -8.72 15.45 0.62
CA HIS A 330 -8.16 16.33 -0.40
C HIS A 330 -7.20 17.34 0.24
N ILE A 331 -6.01 17.47 -0.34
CA ILE A 331 -5.13 18.64 -0.16
C ILE A 331 -5.44 19.61 -1.31
N GLY A 332 -5.93 20.81 -0.98
CA GLY A 332 -6.35 21.80 -1.97
C GLY A 332 -5.20 22.29 -2.85
N VAL A 333 -5.55 22.84 -4.02
CA VAL A 333 -4.58 23.26 -5.05
C VAL A 333 -3.59 24.30 -4.54
N GLN A 334 -3.96 25.11 -3.56
CA GLN A 334 -3.09 26.11 -2.94
C GLN A 334 -1.89 25.52 -2.18
N TYR A 335 -1.93 24.24 -1.81
CA TYR A 335 -0.84 23.51 -1.17
C TYR A 335 -0.06 22.62 -2.14
N ASN A 336 -0.36 22.67 -3.44
CA ASN A 336 0.38 21.95 -4.46
C ASN A 336 0.16 22.64 -5.83
N PHE A 337 0.51 23.92 -5.90
CA PHE A 337 0.16 24.77 -7.04
C PHE A 337 1.16 24.58 -8.19
N GLN A 338 0.77 23.73 -9.14
CA GLN A 338 1.60 23.35 -10.28
C GLN A 338 1.63 24.41 -11.39
N LEU A 339 2.81 24.95 -11.72
CA LEU A 339 2.96 26.04 -12.70
C LEU A 339 2.57 25.65 -14.14
N HIS A 340 2.90 24.46 -14.61
CA HIS A 340 2.44 24.02 -15.94
C HIS A 340 0.90 23.94 -16.03
N GLN A 341 0.25 23.46 -14.96
CA GLN A 341 -1.22 23.39 -14.86
C GLN A 341 -1.87 24.78 -14.74
N MET A 342 -1.16 25.77 -14.20
CA MET A 342 -1.60 27.17 -14.20
C MET A 342 -1.79 27.67 -15.63
N PHE A 343 -0.82 27.45 -16.53
CA PHE A 343 -0.94 27.83 -17.94
C PHE A 343 -2.06 27.06 -18.66
N PHE A 344 -2.24 25.76 -18.38
CA PHE A 344 -3.38 25.01 -18.91
C PHE A 344 -4.75 25.54 -18.43
N ALA A 345 -4.82 26.07 -17.21
CA ALA A 345 -6.05 26.65 -16.66
C ALA A 345 -6.44 28.00 -17.32
N LEU A 346 -5.54 28.64 -18.07
CA LEU A 346 -5.82 29.87 -18.82
C LEU A 346 -6.66 29.65 -20.07
N HIS A 347 -6.96 28.40 -20.41
CA HIS A 347 -7.82 28.07 -21.53
C HIS A 347 -9.17 28.83 -21.43
N PRO A 348 -9.64 29.51 -22.49
CA PRO A 348 -10.83 30.38 -22.44
C PRO A 348 -12.08 29.73 -21.85
N ASP A 349 -12.37 28.47 -22.24
CA ASP A 349 -13.56 27.75 -21.75
C ASP A 349 -13.53 27.35 -20.27
N ARG A 350 -12.44 27.60 -19.53
CA ARG A 350 -12.33 27.22 -18.12
C ARG A 350 -11.70 28.28 -17.22
N SER A 351 -11.16 29.37 -17.77
CA SER A 351 -10.49 30.42 -17.01
C SER A 351 -11.36 31.12 -15.94
N ASP A 352 -12.70 31.07 -16.04
CA ASP A 352 -13.64 31.53 -14.99
C ASP A 352 -13.78 30.58 -13.80
N ARG A 353 -13.53 29.29 -14.01
CA ARG A 353 -14.02 28.25 -13.09
C ARG A 353 -12.95 27.29 -12.64
N ALA A 354 -11.84 27.20 -13.36
CA ALA A 354 -10.69 26.41 -12.96
C ALA A 354 -10.10 27.02 -11.69
N GLU A 355 -10.01 26.21 -10.64
CA GLU A 355 -9.52 26.63 -9.31
C GLU A 355 -8.16 27.32 -9.38
N ARG A 356 -7.25 26.82 -10.24
CA ARG A 356 -5.94 27.44 -10.48
C ARG A 356 -6.04 28.84 -11.05
N ALA A 357 -6.92 29.07 -12.02
CA ALA A 357 -7.11 30.38 -12.63
C ALA A 357 -7.73 31.37 -11.63
N LEU A 358 -8.67 30.90 -10.81
CA LEU A 358 -9.29 31.71 -9.75
C LEU A 358 -8.29 32.10 -8.64
N LEU A 359 -7.44 31.16 -8.22
CA LEU A 359 -6.41 31.41 -7.20
C LEU A 359 -5.38 32.47 -7.62
N LEU A 360 -5.19 32.74 -8.92
CA LEU A 360 -4.32 33.82 -9.37
C LEU A 360 -4.83 35.21 -8.96
N GLY A 361 -6.15 35.38 -8.81
CA GLY A 361 -6.74 36.60 -8.26
C GLY A 361 -6.56 36.73 -6.74
N GLU A 362 -6.21 35.64 -6.06
CA GLU A 362 -6.00 35.57 -4.63
C GLU A 362 -4.65 34.91 -4.31
N SER A 363 -3.59 35.29 -5.03
CA SER A 363 -2.29 34.59 -5.03
C SER A 363 -1.61 34.47 -3.65
N HIS A 364 -1.97 35.33 -2.69
CA HIS A 364 -1.55 35.23 -1.29
C HIS A 364 -2.09 33.97 -0.57
N LYS A 365 -3.13 33.33 -1.11
CA LYS A 365 -3.64 32.05 -0.61
C LYS A 365 -2.81 30.86 -1.07
N ILE A 366 -1.98 31.01 -2.10
CA ILE A 366 -1.10 29.95 -2.60
C ILE A 366 0.09 29.78 -1.65
N LYS A 367 0.12 28.66 -0.94
CA LYS A 367 1.06 28.33 0.13
C LYS A 367 2.27 27.54 -0.37
N ILE A 368 2.08 26.67 -1.35
CA ILE A 368 3.15 25.85 -1.94
C ILE A 368 3.11 25.97 -3.46
N VAL A 369 4.22 26.42 -4.03
CA VAL A 369 4.45 26.45 -5.48
C VAL A 369 5.18 25.18 -5.85
N HIS A 370 4.67 24.47 -6.86
CA HIS A 370 5.27 23.27 -7.39
C HIS A 370 5.77 23.53 -8.81
N TYR A 371 7.10 23.57 -8.98
CA TYR A 371 7.75 23.76 -10.28
C TYR A 371 7.70 22.47 -11.14
N SER A 372 6.56 21.76 -11.14
CA SER A 372 6.35 20.55 -11.95
C SER A 372 6.11 20.88 -13.42
N GLY A 373 6.29 19.86 -14.28
CA GLY A 373 6.09 19.96 -15.71
C GLY A 373 7.38 19.57 -16.43
N GLU A 374 7.84 20.46 -17.31
CA GLU A 374 9.05 20.24 -18.09
C GLU A 374 10.31 20.17 -17.21
N SER A 375 11.20 19.25 -17.54
CA SER A 375 12.47 19.09 -16.82
C SER A 375 13.39 20.31 -16.93
N THR A 376 13.21 21.11 -17.99
CA THR A 376 13.88 22.39 -18.27
C THR A 376 13.30 23.57 -17.49
N ALA A 377 12.08 23.45 -16.95
CA ALA A 377 11.39 24.53 -16.26
C ALA A 377 11.56 24.42 -14.73
N LYS A 378 12.80 24.57 -14.25
CA LYS A 378 13.15 24.57 -12.82
C LYS A 378 13.98 25.79 -12.44
N PRO A 379 13.76 26.44 -11.29
CA PRO A 379 14.47 27.68 -10.93
C PRO A 379 15.98 27.53 -10.85
N TRP A 380 16.46 26.37 -10.39
CA TRP A 380 17.90 26.09 -10.25
C TRP A 380 18.67 26.06 -11.58
N HIS A 381 18.00 25.90 -12.72
CA HIS A 381 18.69 25.96 -14.01
C HIS A 381 19.29 27.34 -14.25
N ARG A 382 18.62 28.42 -13.84
CA ARG A 382 19.19 29.78 -13.89
C ARG A 382 20.53 29.88 -13.17
N VAL A 383 20.68 29.12 -12.09
CA VAL A 383 21.79 29.23 -11.14
C VAL A 383 22.96 28.32 -11.51
N LEU A 384 22.66 27.12 -12.01
CA LEU A 384 23.64 26.05 -12.20
C LEU A 384 23.98 25.76 -13.66
N ASP A 385 23.08 26.03 -14.61
CA ASP A 385 23.34 25.78 -16.02
C ASP A 385 24.15 26.92 -16.64
N SER A 386 25.23 26.54 -17.33
CA SER A 386 26.06 27.42 -18.15
C SER A 386 25.29 28.29 -19.14
N ARG A 387 24.14 27.82 -19.65
CA ARG A 387 23.27 28.60 -20.56
C ARG A 387 22.78 29.91 -19.92
N TRP A 388 22.65 29.93 -18.60
CA TRP A 388 22.12 31.06 -17.84
C TRP A 388 23.21 31.82 -17.07
N ALA A 389 24.49 31.63 -17.42
CA ALA A 389 25.61 32.27 -16.72
C ALA A 389 25.56 33.81 -16.70
N GLU A 390 24.93 34.44 -17.70
CA GLU A 390 24.72 35.89 -17.74
C GLU A 390 23.49 36.35 -16.92
N PHE A 391 22.61 35.41 -16.54
CA PHE A 391 21.36 35.70 -15.82
C PHE A 391 21.47 35.53 -14.30
N TRP A 392 22.50 34.86 -13.80
CA TRP A 392 22.76 34.68 -12.37
C TRP A 392 24.20 35.06 -12.04
N PRO A 393 24.47 35.87 -10.99
CA PRO A 393 23.54 36.34 -9.96
C PRO A 393 22.81 37.67 -10.27
N ASP A 394 22.83 38.15 -11.52
CA ASP A 394 22.25 39.45 -11.89
C ASP A 394 20.71 39.49 -11.74
N ARG A 395 20.24 40.17 -10.68
CA ARG A 395 18.81 40.34 -10.38
C ARG A 395 18.09 41.32 -11.31
N SER A 396 18.81 42.13 -12.08
CA SER A 396 18.18 42.98 -13.12
C SER A 396 17.57 42.16 -14.26
N LYS A 397 17.99 40.90 -14.41
CA LYS A 397 17.51 39.94 -15.41
C LYS A 397 16.30 39.10 -14.96
N ASP A 398 15.76 39.33 -13.76
CA ASP A 398 14.65 38.52 -13.22
C ASP A 398 13.41 38.50 -14.14
N ALA A 399 13.02 39.66 -14.69
CA ALA A 399 11.86 39.75 -15.57
C ALA A 399 12.08 39.03 -16.90
N GLU A 400 13.29 39.16 -17.48
CA GLU A 400 13.67 38.48 -18.72
C GLU A 400 13.68 36.96 -18.50
N TYR A 401 14.25 36.48 -17.39
CA TYR A 401 14.24 35.06 -17.05
C TYR A 401 12.82 34.51 -16.84
N ALA A 402 11.94 35.25 -16.17
CA ALA A 402 10.55 34.80 -15.98
C ALA A 402 9.82 34.63 -17.32
N GLU A 403 10.11 35.49 -18.30
CA GLU A 403 9.57 35.34 -19.65
C GLU A 403 10.14 34.10 -20.36
N GLU A 404 11.45 33.87 -20.30
CA GLU A 404 12.08 32.66 -20.85
C GLU A 404 11.56 31.38 -20.19
N PHE A 405 11.39 31.38 -18.87
CA PHE A 405 10.84 30.26 -18.12
C PHE A 405 9.41 29.94 -18.57
N ALA A 406 8.59 30.95 -18.85
CA ALA A 406 7.23 30.76 -19.33
C ALA A 406 7.16 30.09 -20.72
N LYS A 407 8.18 30.31 -21.57
CA LYS A 407 8.25 29.73 -22.93
C LYS A 407 8.36 28.21 -22.93
N GLU A 408 8.79 27.60 -21.84
CA GLU A 408 8.81 26.14 -21.67
C GLU A 408 7.40 25.54 -21.64
N PHE A 409 6.36 26.33 -21.36
CA PHE A 409 4.99 25.84 -21.27
C PHE A 409 4.16 26.19 -22.51
N GLN A 410 3.58 25.18 -23.14
CA GLN A 410 2.71 25.37 -24.31
C GLN A 410 1.56 26.36 -24.06
N GLY A 411 0.93 26.32 -22.88
CA GLY A 411 -0.17 27.20 -22.54
C GLY A 411 0.22 28.70 -22.49
N TYR A 412 1.49 29.03 -22.30
CA TYR A 412 1.96 30.41 -22.41
C TYR A 412 1.85 30.92 -23.86
N TRP A 413 2.33 30.14 -24.82
CA TRP A 413 2.25 30.48 -26.24
C TRP A 413 0.81 30.59 -26.73
N LEU A 414 -0.05 29.65 -26.32
CA LEU A 414 -1.45 29.59 -26.74
C LEU A 414 -2.30 30.69 -26.09
N TRP A 415 -2.19 30.88 -24.77
CA TRP A 415 -3.17 31.67 -24.02
C TRP A 415 -2.67 33.07 -23.62
N VAL A 416 -1.36 33.23 -23.45
CA VAL A 416 -0.75 34.53 -23.09
C VAL A 416 -0.29 35.27 -24.35
N LYS A 417 0.55 34.64 -25.17
CA LYS A 417 1.06 35.26 -26.40
C LYS A 417 0.08 35.19 -27.57
N LYS A 418 -0.83 34.21 -27.57
CA LYS A 418 -1.75 33.91 -28.69
C LYS A 418 -0.96 33.77 -29.98
N ASP A 419 0.14 33.04 -29.91
CA ASP A 419 1.07 32.90 -31.02
C ASP A 419 0.44 32.07 -32.15
N LYS A 420 0.37 32.66 -33.34
CA LYS A 420 -0.30 32.03 -34.49
C LYS A 420 0.39 30.74 -34.92
N ALA A 421 1.73 30.71 -34.93
CA ALA A 421 2.49 29.53 -35.33
C ALA A 421 2.30 28.37 -34.33
N ALA A 422 2.21 28.69 -33.02
CA ALA A 422 1.90 27.70 -31.99
C ALA A 422 0.50 27.08 -32.19
N PHE A 423 -0.52 27.89 -32.56
CA PHE A 423 -1.85 27.34 -32.90
C PHE A 423 -1.81 26.46 -34.16
N GLU A 424 -1.16 26.92 -35.22
CA GLU A 424 -1.04 26.18 -36.49
C GLU A 424 -0.30 24.86 -36.32
N MET A 425 0.76 24.83 -35.50
CA MET A 425 1.52 23.61 -35.19
C MET A 425 0.67 22.56 -34.45
N GLN A 426 -0.35 22.99 -33.72
CA GLN A 426 -1.23 22.08 -32.97
C GLN A 426 -2.49 21.68 -33.75
N GLN A 427 -2.84 22.40 -34.81
CA GLN A 427 -3.95 22.03 -35.69
C GLN A 427 -3.59 20.77 -36.48
N GLY A 428 -4.40 19.72 -36.32
CA GLY A 428 -4.16 18.40 -36.94
C GLY A 428 -3.49 17.38 -36.02
N ASN A 429 -3.07 17.76 -34.81
CA ASN A 429 -2.70 16.81 -33.77
C ASN A 429 -3.98 16.22 -33.15
N SER A 430 -4.17 14.92 -33.28
CA SER A 430 -5.34 14.20 -32.74
C SER A 430 -5.44 14.26 -31.20
N GLN A 431 -4.39 14.73 -30.52
CA GLN A 431 -4.37 14.95 -29.07
C GLN A 431 -4.73 16.40 -28.66
N SER A 432 -4.89 17.33 -29.60
CA SER A 432 -5.16 18.74 -29.32
C SER A 432 -6.65 19.07 -29.33
N TRP A 433 -7.46 18.22 -28.69
CA TRP A 433 -8.91 18.42 -28.54
C TRP A 433 -9.27 19.73 -27.83
N ASP A 434 -8.37 20.24 -26.98
CA ASP A 434 -8.49 21.53 -26.30
C ASP A 434 -8.41 22.74 -27.27
N LEU A 435 -8.12 22.57 -28.56
CA LEU A 435 -8.07 23.65 -29.55
C LEU A 435 -9.21 23.60 -30.56
N ASP A 436 -10.22 22.76 -30.35
CA ASP A 436 -11.23 22.46 -31.37
C ASP A 436 -11.95 23.72 -31.89
N GLY A 437 -11.91 23.89 -33.22
CA GLY A 437 -12.44 25.04 -33.93
C GLY A 437 -11.73 26.38 -33.67
N MET A 438 -10.68 26.45 -32.84
CA MET A 438 -10.02 27.70 -32.45
C MET A 438 -8.86 28.08 -33.36
N PHE A 439 -8.72 29.38 -33.63
CA PHE A 439 -7.60 29.92 -34.39
C PHE A 439 -7.36 31.42 -34.08
N VAL A 440 -6.15 31.90 -34.36
CA VAL A 440 -5.79 33.32 -34.22
C VAL A 440 -6.05 34.04 -35.54
N GLY A 441 -6.88 35.08 -35.51
CA GLY A 441 -7.23 35.91 -36.66
C GLY A 441 -6.09 36.83 -37.11
N GLY A 442 -6.24 37.47 -38.27
CA GLY A 442 -5.25 38.43 -38.79
C GLY A 442 -5.11 39.70 -37.94
N ASP A 443 -6.07 39.96 -37.06
CA ASP A 443 -6.08 41.04 -36.08
C ASP A 443 -5.49 40.64 -34.71
N GLY A 444 -4.98 39.41 -34.58
CA GLY A 444 -4.41 38.87 -33.33
C GLY A 444 -5.45 38.45 -32.29
N GLN A 445 -6.75 38.52 -32.60
CA GLN A 445 -7.80 38.02 -31.72
C GLN A 445 -7.97 36.50 -31.88
N LEU A 446 -8.49 35.86 -30.84
CA LEU A 446 -8.79 34.43 -30.86
C LEU A 446 -10.24 34.23 -31.32
N TYR A 447 -10.45 33.33 -32.26
CA TYR A 447 -11.76 33.01 -32.84
C TYR A 447 -12.08 31.53 -32.69
N ARG A 448 -13.37 31.17 -32.65
CA ARG A 448 -13.86 29.79 -32.77
C ARG A 448 -14.85 29.66 -33.93
N LYS A 449 -14.67 28.63 -34.76
CA LYS A 449 -15.65 28.20 -35.77
C LYS A 449 -16.75 27.37 -35.13
N SER A 450 -18.00 27.59 -35.55
CA SER A 450 -19.13 26.78 -35.08
C SER A 450 -19.05 25.37 -35.66
N TRP A 451 -19.34 24.36 -34.83
CA TRP A 451 -19.31 22.95 -35.27
C TRP A 451 -20.55 22.56 -36.08
N ASP A 452 -21.67 23.23 -35.82
CA ASP A 452 -23.00 22.98 -36.38
C ASP A 452 -23.26 23.70 -37.73
N ASP A 453 -22.56 24.79 -38.01
CA ASP A 453 -22.80 25.61 -39.20
C ASP A 453 -21.50 25.93 -39.95
N ARG A 454 -21.19 25.12 -40.97
CA ARG A 454 -19.99 25.27 -41.82
C ARG A 454 -19.96 26.59 -42.63
N GLY A 455 -21.03 27.39 -42.60
CA GLY A 455 -21.12 28.70 -43.23
C GLY A 455 -21.18 29.89 -42.27
N ALA A 456 -21.23 29.67 -40.95
CA ALA A 456 -21.32 30.76 -39.97
C ALA A 456 -19.97 31.47 -39.77
N GLU A 457 -20.02 32.79 -39.63
CA GLU A 457 -18.83 33.61 -39.34
C GLU A 457 -18.19 33.20 -38.00
N PRO A 458 -16.85 33.09 -37.93
CA PRO A 458 -16.15 32.77 -36.70
C PRO A 458 -16.44 33.79 -35.60
N LYS A 459 -16.68 33.30 -34.37
CA LYS A 459 -16.95 34.16 -33.20
C LYS A 459 -15.66 34.47 -32.46
N VAL A 460 -15.46 35.73 -32.08
CA VAL A 460 -14.38 36.14 -31.18
C VAL A 460 -14.57 35.46 -29.82
N ILE A 461 -13.50 34.90 -29.27
CA ILE A 461 -13.45 34.28 -27.96
C ILE A 461 -13.02 35.32 -26.93
N ASP A 462 -13.76 35.43 -25.82
CA ASP A 462 -13.30 36.16 -24.65
C ASP A 462 -12.13 35.40 -24.01
N THR A 463 -10.95 36.01 -24.04
CA THR A 463 -9.70 35.42 -23.55
C THR A 463 -9.29 35.92 -22.17
N ARG A 464 -10.06 36.85 -21.57
CA ARG A 464 -9.82 37.39 -20.23
C ARG A 464 -8.36 37.72 -19.96
N PRO A 465 -7.80 38.72 -20.67
CA PRO A 465 -6.37 39.00 -20.66
C PRO A 465 -5.82 39.34 -19.26
N GLU A 466 -6.67 39.76 -18.33
CA GLU A 466 -6.33 39.93 -16.91
C GLU A 466 -5.87 38.64 -16.23
N VAL A 467 -6.45 37.48 -16.56
CA VAL A 467 -6.07 36.21 -15.96
C VAL A 467 -4.67 35.81 -16.43
N GLY A 468 -4.37 36.01 -17.72
CA GLY A 468 -3.03 35.83 -18.27
C GLY A 468 -1.98 36.78 -17.66
N ARG A 469 -2.35 38.05 -17.42
CA ARG A 469 -1.47 39.00 -16.70
C ARG A 469 -1.21 38.56 -15.25
N ASN A 470 -2.24 38.11 -14.54
CA ASN A 470 -2.10 37.62 -13.17
C ASN A 470 -1.20 36.37 -13.11
N ALA A 471 -1.30 35.46 -14.10
CA ALA A 471 -0.42 34.30 -14.21
C ALA A 471 1.06 34.69 -14.36
N MET A 472 1.35 35.66 -15.25
CA MET A 472 2.73 36.11 -15.47
C MET A 472 3.28 36.93 -14.29
N SER A 473 2.45 37.75 -13.65
CA SER A 473 2.82 38.43 -12.40
C SER A 473 3.17 37.41 -11.33
N PHE A 474 2.28 36.43 -11.10
CA PHE A 474 2.49 35.38 -10.13
C PHE A 474 3.74 34.55 -10.42
N LEU A 475 3.98 34.14 -11.68
CA LEU A 475 5.20 33.45 -12.07
C LEU A 475 6.47 34.25 -11.74
N SER A 476 6.46 35.55 -12.07
CA SER A 476 7.58 36.45 -11.80
C SER A 476 7.83 36.58 -10.29
N ASP A 477 6.76 36.70 -9.50
CA ASP A 477 6.84 36.82 -8.04
C ASP A 477 7.40 35.54 -7.41
N VAL A 478 6.91 34.36 -7.77
CA VAL A 478 7.37 33.10 -7.15
C VAL A 478 8.76 32.68 -7.62
N LEU A 479 9.18 33.06 -8.83
CA LEU A 479 10.58 32.89 -9.24
C LEU A 479 11.49 33.82 -8.44
N ARG A 480 11.09 35.10 -8.28
CA ARG A 480 11.83 36.06 -7.45
C ARG A 480 11.96 35.56 -6.01
N GLU A 481 10.86 35.10 -5.41
CA GLU A 481 10.85 34.54 -4.06
C GLU A 481 11.79 33.35 -3.92
N TRP A 482 11.86 32.45 -4.92
CA TRP A 482 12.81 31.33 -4.90
C TRP A 482 14.27 31.83 -4.87
N PHE A 483 14.61 32.83 -5.69
CA PHE A 483 15.95 33.42 -5.73
C PHE A 483 16.29 34.20 -4.46
N ASP A 484 15.32 34.93 -3.90
CA ASP A 484 15.47 35.63 -2.62
C ASP A 484 15.71 34.62 -1.48
N THR A 485 15.00 33.48 -1.51
CA THR A 485 15.17 32.38 -0.55
C THR A 485 16.56 31.78 -0.65
N LEU A 486 17.08 31.55 -1.86
CA LEU A 486 18.45 31.08 -2.08
C LEU A 486 19.49 32.07 -1.53
N GLN A 487 19.37 33.36 -1.86
CA GLN A 487 20.32 34.37 -1.38
C GLN A 487 20.29 34.54 0.14
N ALA A 488 19.10 34.48 0.75
CA ALA A 488 18.96 34.51 2.20
C ALA A 488 19.59 33.27 2.86
N LEU A 489 19.47 32.09 2.24
CA LEU A 489 20.15 30.88 2.67
C LEU A 489 21.68 31.04 2.60
N GLU A 490 22.23 31.58 1.51
CA GLU A 490 23.68 31.82 1.37
C GLU A 490 24.21 32.77 2.44
N VAL A 491 23.45 33.81 2.77
CA VAL A 491 23.77 34.73 3.87
C VAL A 491 23.79 34.01 5.21
N GLU A 492 22.82 33.13 5.48
CA GLU A 492 22.78 32.35 6.73
C GLU A 492 23.93 31.35 6.83
N LEU A 493 24.26 30.68 5.73
CA LEU A 493 25.33 29.69 5.67
C LEU A 493 26.73 30.33 5.66
N GLY A 494 26.83 31.60 5.25
CA GLY A 494 28.10 32.32 5.16
C GLY A 494 28.96 31.93 3.95
N PHE A 495 28.38 31.32 2.91
CA PHE A 495 29.10 30.95 1.69
C PHE A 495 28.19 30.93 0.45
N ASP A 496 28.81 31.06 -0.74
CA ASP A 496 28.16 30.90 -2.06
C ASP A 496 27.82 29.41 -2.27
N LEU A 497 26.53 29.09 -2.21
CA LEU A 497 26.05 27.72 -2.26
C LEU A 497 26.26 27.11 -3.66
N PRO A 498 25.90 27.76 -4.78
CA PRO A 498 26.19 27.27 -6.13
C PRO A 498 27.68 26.94 -6.37
N GLN A 499 28.59 27.79 -5.88
CA GLN A 499 30.02 27.54 -6.00
C GLN A 499 30.43 26.34 -5.15
N ARG A 500 29.97 26.26 -3.90
CA ARG A 500 30.26 25.11 -3.04
C ARG A 500 29.75 23.79 -3.63
N LEU A 501 28.59 23.81 -4.28
CA LEU A 501 28.04 22.65 -4.99
C LEU A 501 28.93 22.23 -6.16
N ARG A 502 29.43 23.18 -6.96
CA ARG A 502 30.38 22.90 -8.05
C ARG A 502 31.67 22.28 -7.53
N ASP A 503 32.19 22.80 -6.42
CA ASP A 503 33.42 22.28 -5.80
C ASP A 503 33.24 20.84 -5.31
N VAL A 504 32.12 20.56 -4.61
CA VAL A 504 31.81 19.20 -4.16
C VAL A 504 31.57 18.27 -5.33
N ALA A 505 30.86 18.70 -6.37
CA ALA A 505 30.62 17.90 -7.56
C ALA A 505 31.92 17.59 -8.33
N ALA A 506 32.86 18.54 -8.38
CA ALA A 506 34.18 18.34 -9.00
C ALA A 506 35.06 17.34 -8.23
N ALA A 507 34.85 17.20 -6.92
CA ALA A 507 35.56 16.26 -6.06
C ALA A 507 35.04 14.80 -6.17
N ILE A 508 33.90 14.57 -6.83
CA ILE A 508 33.36 13.23 -7.04
C ILE A 508 34.24 12.50 -8.06
N PRO A 509 34.82 11.33 -7.73
CA PRO A 509 35.62 10.56 -8.68
C PRO A 509 34.79 10.21 -9.92
N ARG A 510 35.23 10.66 -11.10
CA ARG A 510 34.60 10.22 -12.35
C ARG A 510 34.89 8.74 -12.55
N PRO A 511 33.90 7.92 -12.99
CA PRO A 511 34.19 6.57 -13.45
C PRO A 511 35.26 6.62 -14.54
N ARG A 512 36.24 5.70 -14.50
CA ARG A 512 37.18 5.54 -15.61
C ARG A 512 36.36 5.17 -16.87
N PRO A 513 36.67 5.74 -18.04
CA PRO A 513 36.03 5.32 -19.27
C PRO A 513 36.59 3.94 -19.65
N ASP A 514 35.98 2.88 -19.14
CA ASP A 514 36.29 1.53 -19.61
C ASP A 514 35.59 1.29 -20.95
N ALA A 515 36.43 0.94 -21.92
CA ALA A 515 36.17 0.69 -23.32
C ALA A 515 34.78 0.12 -23.66
N ALA A 516 34.13 0.77 -24.63
CA ALA A 516 33.18 0.11 -25.51
C ALA A 516 33.83 -1.17 -26.09
N GLY A 517 33.28 -2.34 -25.76
CA GLY A 517 33.83 -3.61 -26.23
C GLY A 517 33.03 -4.84 -25.81
N SER A 518 32.13 -5.29 -26.69
CA SER A 518 31.62 -6.66 -26.82
C SER A 518 30.99 -7.34 -25.59
N HIS A 519 29.65 -7.37 -25.54
CA HIS A 519 28.94 -8.49 -24.92
C HIS A 519 28.97 -9.71 -25.86
N GLY A 520 30.09 -10.43 -25.81
CA GLY A 520 30.21 -11.77 -26.35
C GLY A 520 29.84 -12.81 -25.29
N ALA A 521 28.91 -13.70 -25.63
CA ALA A 521 28.60 -14.89 -24.88
C ALA A 521 29.87 -15.73 -24.62
N GLY A 522 30.08 -16.16 -23.37
CA GLY A 522 31.22 -16.99 -23.00
C GLY A 522 30.94 -17.81 -21.75
N ARG A 523 30.69 -19.11 -21.94
CA ARG A 523 30.60 -20.14 -20.90
C ARG A 523 31.96 -20.36 -20.23
N GLY A 524 31.92 -20.60 -18.91
CA GLY A 524 32.66 -21.66 -18.23
C GLY A 524 34.10 -21.38 -17.78
N GLY A 525 34.39 -21.70 -16.52
CA GLY A 525 35.75 -21.91 -16.02
C GLY A 525 35.96 -21.53 -14.56
N GLY A 526 35.70 -22.47 -13.65
CA GLY A 526 36.08 -22.32 -12.24
C GLY A 526 37.57 -22.59 -12.00
N ALA A 527 38.12 -21.94 -10.97
CA ALA A 527 39.14 -22.49 -10.05
C ALA A 527 39.45 -21.45 -8.96
N THR A 528 38.89 -21.63 -7.76
CA THR A 528 39.58 -21.92 -6.49
C THR A 528 40.54 -20.85 -5.94
N GLY A 529 40.09 -20.20 -4.87
CA GLY A 529 40.94 -19.53 -3.88
C GLY A 529 40.25 -19.56 -2.50
N ARG A 530 40.53 -20.59 -1.71
CA ARG A 530 40.00 -20.80 -0.35
C ARG A 530 40.62 -19.80 0.63
N GLY A 531 39.79 -19.05 1.34
CA GLY A 531 40.14 -18.35 2.58
C GLY A 531 39.29 -18.90 3.73
N ASN A 532 39.96 -19.44 4.75
CA ASN A 532 39.39 -20.17 5.89
C ASN A 532 38.43 -19.33 6.75
N ALA A 533 37.19 -19.79 6.90
CA ALA A 533 36.37 -19.54 8.09
C ALA A 533 36.17 -20.87 8.83
N LYS A 534 36.64 -20.92 10.08
CA LYS A 534 36.64 -22.09 10.96
C LYS A 534 35.19 -22.54 11.24
N SER A 535 34.89 -23.79 10.90
CA SER A 535 33.63 -24.44 11.24
C SER A 535 33.60 -24.77 12.74
N TRP A 536 32.60 -24.24 13.43
CA TRP A 536 32.17 -24.77 14.72
C TRP A 536 31.22 -25.94 14.45
N LYS A 537 31.67 -27.16 14.80
CA LYS A 537 30.81 -28.35 14.82
C LYS A 537 30.03 -28.37 16.13
N GLN A 538 28.70 -28.38 16.06
CA GLN A 538 27.86 -28.82 17.18
C GLN A 538 27.66 -30.35 17.12
N PRO A 539 27.60 -31.04 18.28
CA PRO A 539 27.41 -32.48 18.33
C PRO A 539 25.95 -32.86 18.07
N THR A 540 25.75 -33.92 17.29
CA THR A 540 24.46 -34.60 17.11
C THR A 540 23.93 -35.13 18.46
N PRO A 541 22.65 -34.92 18.81
CA PRO A 541 22.04 -35.66 19.92
C PRO A 541 21.69 -37.07 19.47
N LYS A 542 22.37 -38.06 20.05
CA LYS A 542 21.86 -39.43 20.16
C LYS A 542 20.88 -39.46 21.34
N SER A 543 19.59 -39.75 21.12
CA SER A 543 18.76 -40.66 21.95
C SER A 543 17.26 -40.41 21.74
N ASN A 544 16.52 -41.49 21.47
CA ASN A 544 15.07 -41.59 21.65
C ASN A 544 14.70 -41.32 23.12
N GLY A 545 13.85 -40.32 23.38
CA GLY A 545 13.33 -40.00 24.72
C GLY A 545 12.31 -38.86 24.72
N TRP A 546 11.40 -38.85 25.71
CA TRP A 546 10.30 -37.90 25.85
C TRP A 546 10.80 -36.47 26.16
N ARG A 547 10.17 -35.44 25.58
CA ARG A 547 10.40 -34.03 25.95
C ARG A 547 9.42 -33.59 27.03
N THR A 548 9.94 -33.02 28.12
CA THR A 548 9.17 -32.31 29.15
C THR A 548 9.63 -30.85 29.21
N ASP A 549 8.69 -29.90 29.28
CA ASP A 549 8.98 -28.50 29.57
C ASP A 549 9.38 -28.33 31.04
N GLY A 550 10.61 -27.89 31.30
CA GLY A 550 11.10 -27.59 32.64
C GLY A 550 12.23 -26.59 32.57
N CYS A 551 12.08 -25.46 33.27
CA CYS A 551 13.10 -24.44 33.49
C CYS A 551 14.45 -25.09 33.85
N LEU A 552 15.52 -24.71 33.15
CA LEU A 552 16.87 -24.95 33.65
C LEU A 552 17.10 -24.05 34.88
N PRO A 553 17.75 -24.55 35.95
CA PRO A 553 18.14 -23.73 37.09
C PRO A 553 19.25 -22.75 36.66
N PRO A 554 19.41 -21.60 37.36
CA PRO A 554 20.44 -20.63 37.02
C PRO A 554 21.82 -21.26 37.27
N ALA A 555 22.70 -21.19 36.26
CA ALA A 555 24.10 -21.50 36.44
C ALA A 555 24.77 -20.31 37.17
N GLU A 556 25.40 -20.62 38.30
CA GLU A 556 26.21 -19.69 39.09
C GLU A 556 27.46 -19.24 38.33
N ASP A 557 27.71 -17.93 38.43
CA ASP A 557 28.97 -17.19 38.48
C ASP A 557 30.07 -17.43 37.42
N GLY A 558 30.16 -16.46 36.50
CA GLY A 558 31.35 -16.15 35.71
C GLY A 558 31.24 -14.76 35.10
N ALA A 559 31.72 -13.75 35.80
CA ALA A 559 31.66 -12.34 35.42
C ALA A 559 32.32 -12.05 34.04
N GLY A 560 31.61 -11.34 33.17
CA GLY A 560 32.12 -10.76 31.93
C GLY A 560 31.03 -10.04 31.14
N ASN A 561 31.09 -8.71 31.13
CA ASN A 561 30.17 -7.73 30.53
C ASN A 561 29.33 -8.19 29.33
N HIS A 562 28.00 -8.08 29.48
CA HIS A 562 27.00 -8.22 28.43
C HIS A 562 26.96 -6.98 27.52
N GLU A 563 27.17 -7.18 26.22
CA GLU A 563 26.48 -6.42 25.18
C GLU A 563 25.13 -7.10 24.95
N GLU A 564 24.03 -6.36 25.13
CA GLU A 564 22.66 -6.81 24.85
C GLU A 564 22.46 -6.98 23.34
N GLY A 565 22.78 -8.16 22.83
CA GLY A 565 22.35 -8.63 21.51
C GLY A 565 20.84 -8.83 21.48
N SER A 566 20.17 -8.26 20.49
CA SER A 566 18.72 -8.39 20.30
C SER A 566 18.34 -9.85 20.04
N SER A 567 17.73 -10.51 21.04
CA SER A 567 17.06 -11.78 20.82
C SER A 567 15.74 -11.51 20.12
N VAL A 568 15.69 -11.72 18.80
CA VAL A 568 14.42 -11.81 18.07
C VAL A 568 13.58 -12.90 18.74
N PRO A 569 12.35 -12.63 19.21
CA PRO A 569 11.52 -13.68 19.80
C PRO A 569 11.17 -14.68 18.69
N SER A 570 11.69 -15.91 18.76
CA SER A 570 11.23 -16.98 17.86
C SER A 570 9.74 -17.21 18.13
N SER A 571 8.89 -16.91 17.16
CA SER A 571 7.45 -17.14 17.33
C SER A 571 7.17 -18.64 17.23
N LYS A 572 6.66 -19.25 18.29
CA LYS A 572 6.19 -20.64 18.26
C LYS A 572 4.91 -20.72 17.45
N VAL A 573 4.80 -21.78 16.65
CA VAL A 573 3.56 -22.13 15.94
C VAL A 573 3.13 -23.55 16.31
N THR A 574 1.82 -23.75 16.43
CA THR A 574 1.23 -25.01 16.89
C THR A 574 0.00 -25.35 16.07
N ALA A 575 -0.06 -26.59 15.59
CA ALA A 575 -1.28 -27.19 15.07
C ALA A 575 -1.79 -28.22 16.08
N MET A 576 -3.06 -28.13 16.45
CA MET A 576 -3.73 -29.06 17.34
C MET A 576 -5.09 -29.45 16.75
N CYS A 577 -5.45 -30.73 16.87
CA CYS A 577 -6.79 -31.18 16.54
C CYS A 577 -7.24 -32.32 17.43
N SER A 578 -8.55 -32.45 17.60
CA SER A 578 -9.16 -33.50 18.41
C SER A 578 -10.39 -34.12 17.75
N ALA A 579 -10.63 -35.39 18.06
CA ALA A 579 -11.83 -36.13 17.74
C ALA A 579 -12.24 -36.94 18.98
N THR A 580 -13.21 -36.42 19.73
CA THR A 580 -13.66 -37.01 21.01
C THR A 580 -15.17 -37.28 20.97
N ALA A 581 -15.68 -37.99 21.99
CA ALA A 581 -17.12 -38.28 22.12
C ALA A 581 -18.00 -37.02 22.25
N ILE A 582 -17.42 -35.88 22.66
CA ILE A 582 -18.13 -34.60 22.86
C ILE A 582 -18.04 -33.66 21.65
N GLY A 583 -17.29 -34.04 20.61
CA GLY A 583 -17.11 -33.24 19.40
C GLY A 583 -15.67 -33.26 18.89
N ARG A 584 -15.45 -32.55 17.79
CA ARG A 584 -14.16 -32.47 17.10
C ARG A 584 -13.70 -31.03 17.06
N SER A 585 -12.40 -30.80 17.07
CA SER A 585 -11.85 -29.45 17.04
C SER A 585 -10.54 -29.35 16.29
N VAL A 586 -10.25 -28.15 15.80
CA VAL A 586 -8.97 -27.76 15.22
C VAL A 586 -8.58 -26.40 15.77
N LEU A 587 -7.35 -26.29 16.26
CA LEU A 587 -6.75 -25.07 16.78
C LEU A 587 -5.38 -24.89 16.14
N LEU A 588 -5.18 -23.76 15.45
CA LEU A 588 -3.89 -23.33 14.94
C LEU A 588 -3.46 -22.06 15.70
N VAL A 589 -2.24 -22.05 16.21
CA VAL A 589 -1.70 -20.98 17.05
C VAL A 589 -0.40 -20.45 16.44
N GLU A 590 -0.24 -19.13 16.43
CA GLU A 590 0.99 -18.46 16.00
C GLU A 590 1.33 -17.32 16.93
N GLY A 591 2.59 -17.23 17.37
CA GLY A 591 3.03 -16.15 18.27
C GLY A 591 2.24 -16.08 19.58
N GLY A 592 1.69 -17.21 20.04
CA GLY A 592 0.85 -17.29 21.24
C GLY A 592 -0.62 -16.89 21.05
N ALA A 593 -1.04 -16.52 19.83
CA ALA A 593 -2.43 -16.19 19.52
C ALA A 593 -3.11 -17.30 18.70
N SER A 594 -4.38 -17.59 18.99
CA SER A 594 -5.20 -18.47 18.14
C SER A 594 -5.50 -17.76 16.82
N VAL A 595 -5.01 -18.33 15.71
CA VAL A 595 -5.21 -17.81 14.35
C VAL A 595 -6.28 -18.59 13.59
N PHE A 596 -6.67 -19.76 14.09
CA PHE A 596 -7.79 -20.56 13.63
C PHE A 596 -8.29 -21.43 14.78
N ASP A 597 -9.58 -21.37 15.07
CA ASP A 597 -10.24 -22.17 16.12
C ASP A 597 -11.62 -22.55 15.63
N GLU A 598 -11.84 -23.85 15.43
CA GLU A 598 -13.11 -24.41 14.99
C GLU A 598 -13.43 -25.65 15.82
N GLN A 599 -14.67 -25.71 16.32
CA GLN A 599 -15.19 -26.85 17.07
C GLN A 599 -16.59 -27.19 16.56
N ASP A 600 -16.76 -28.40 16.04
CA ASP A 600 -18.02 -28.89 15.50
C ASP A 600 -18.08 -30.43 15.64
N ALA A 601 -19.27 -30.99 15.81
CA ALA A 601 -19.45 -32.45 15.92
C ALA A 601 -19.14 -33.18 14.60
N ASP A 602 -19.37 -32.51 13.47
CA ASP A 602 -19.22 -33.05 12.12
C ASP A 602 -17.91 -32.61 11.44
N LEU A 603 -17.04 -31.89 12.17
CA LEU A 603 -15.77 -31.37 11.66
C LEU A 603 -14.91 -32.51 11.09
N GLN A 604 -14.57 -32.45 9.80
CA GLN A 604 -13.71 -33.47 9.17
C GLN A 604 -13.01 -32.91 7.94
N GLY A 605 -11.84 -33.45 7.63
CA GLY A 605 -11.04 -33.09 6.48
C GLY A 605 -9.65 -32.58 6.85
N VAL A 606 -9.05 -31.83 5.93
CA VAL A 606 -7.68 -31.31 6.06
C VAL A 606 -7.73 -29.81 6.27
N PHE A 607 -6.98 -29.33 7.25
CA PHE A 607 -6.84 -27.94 7.62
C PHE A 607 -5.38 -27.54 7.42
N LEU A 608 -5.13 -26.51 6.61
CA LEU A 608 -3.80 -26.06 6.22
C LEU A 608 -3.65 -24.56 6.45
N LYS A 609 -2.51 -24.11 6.95
CA LYS A 609 -2.20 -22.68 7.05
C LYS A 609 -0.72 -22.45 6.75
N ILE A 610 -0.40 -21.45 5.94
CA ILE A 610 0.96 -20.92 5.86
C ILE A 610 1.12 -19.93 7.02
N ALA A 611 2.20 -20.07 7.78
CA ALA A 611 2.45 -19.18 8.90
C ALA A 611 2.59 -17.71 8.45
N GLY A 612 2.20 -16.77 9.30
CA GLY A 612 2.11 -15.35 8.98
C GLY A 612 0.67 -14.92 8.61
N PRO A 613 0.48 -13.91 7.74
CA PRO A 613 -0.81 -13.24 7.52
C PRO A 613 -1.86 -14.11 6.78
N HIS A 614 -1.48 -15.30 6.31
CA HIS A 614 -2.36 -16.16 5.52
C HIS A 614 -3.42 -16.85 6.40
N ALA A 615 -4.66 -16.91 5.93
CA ALA A 615 -5.73 -17.60 6.63
C ALA A 615 -5.63 -19.13 6.49
N ALA A 616 -6.07 -19.85 7.51
CA ALA A 616 -6.22 -21.30 7.43
C ALA A 616 -7.28 -21.72 6.38
N ARG A 617 -7.09 -22.92 5.84
CA ARG A 617 -7.86 -23.52 4.75
C ARG A 617 -8.37 -24.87 5.16
N HIS A 618 -9.69 -25.03 5.09
CA HIS A 618 -10.36 -26.31 5.29
C HIS A 618 -10.76 -26.93 3.96
N PHE A 619 -10.35 -28.18 3.76
CA PHE A 619 -10.70 -29.08 2.68
C PHE A 619 -11.54 -30.23 3.25
N PRO A 620 -12.88 -30.14 3.18
CA PRO A 620 -13.77 -31.12 3.79
C PRO A 620 -13.78 -32.44 3.00
N PHE A 621 -13.62 -33.56 3.71
CA PHE A 621 -13.75 -34.91 3.14
C PHE A 621 -14.94 -35.62 3.78
N LEU A 622 -16.16 -35.14 3.46
CA LEU A 622 -17.43 -35.63 4.02
C LEU A 622 -17.82 -37.02 3.51
N GLU A 623 -18.40 -37.83 4.39
CA GLU A 623 -18.83 -39.22 4.12
C GLU A 623 -19.95 -39.35 3.07
N SER A 624 -20.80 -38.34 2.90
CA SER A 624 -22.08 -38.45 2.19
C SER A 624 -22.03 -38.19 0.68
N GLN A 625 -20.85 -37.92 0.09
CA GLN A 625 -20.73 -37.56 -1.34
C GLN A 625 -19.46 -38.11 -2.02
N PRO A 626 -19.39 -39.41 -2.33
CA PRO A 626 -18.23 -40.05 -2.96
C PRO A 626 -17.92 -39.55 -4.39
N GLY A 627 -18.89 -38.98 -5.11
CA GLY A 627 -18.73 -38.52 -6.51
C GLY A 627 -17.96 -37.20 -6.72
N ARG A 628 -17.40 -36.59 -5.67
CA ARG A 628 -16.65 -35.30 -5.75
C ARG A 628 -15.22 -35.38 -5.20
N LEU A 629 -14.68 -36.59 -5.03
CA LEU A 629 -13.34 -36.76 -4.47
C LEU A 629 -12.26 -36.09 -5.34
N ASP A 630 -12.34 -36.25 -6.66
CA ASP A 630 -11.38 -35.67 -7.61
C ASP A 630 -11.40 -34.14 -7.61
N GLU A 631 -12.59 -33.52 -7.49
CA GLU A 631 -12.73 -32.06 -7.39
C GLU A 631 -12.07 -31.52 -6.12
N ARG A 632 -12.28 -32.20 -4.98
CA ARG A 632 -11.72 -31.82 -3.67
C ARG A 632 -10.21 -32.04 -3.62
N LEU A 633 -9.73 -33.16 -4.19
CA LEU A 633 -8.31 -33.41 -4.35
C LEU A 633 -7.67 -32.41 -5.32
N GLY A 634 -8.35 -32.02 -6.40
CA GLY A 634 -7.90 -30.98 -7.31
C GLY A 634 -7.73 -29.63 -6.62
N ALA A 635 -8.69 -29.23 -5.78
CA ALA A 635 -8.58 -28.02 -4.98
C ALA A 635 -7.42 -28.08 -3.97
N LEU A 636 -7.22 -29.23 -3.32
CA LEU A 636 -6.11 -29.47 -2.40
C LEU A 636 -4.76 -29.42 -3.13
N HIS A 637 -4.63 -30.11 -4.26
CA HIS A 637 -3.44 -30.10 -5.10
C HIS A 637 -3.10 -28.69 -5.59
N LEU A 638 -4.10 -27.94 -6.06
CA LEU A 638 -3.89 -26.57 -6.51
C LEU A 638 -3.36 -25.69 -5.38
N TRP A 639 -3.95 -25.77 -4.19
CA TRP A 639 -3.46 -25.03 -3.04
C TRP A 639 -2.03 -25.44 -2.67
N VAL A 640 -1.79 -26.74 -2.51
CA VAL A 640 -0.48 -27.30 -2.16
C VAL A 640 0.57 -26.85 -3.16
N SER A 641 0.31 -26.94 -4.47
CA SER A 641 1.28 -26.62 -5.52
C SER A 641 1.73 -25.16 -5.47
N ASN A 642 0.85 -24.24 -5.05
CA ASN A 642 1.12 -22.81 -4.97
C ASN A 642 1.80 -22.35 -3.66
N VAL A 643 2.05 -23.24 -2.69
CA VAL A 643 2.81 -22.88 -1.48
C VAL A 643 4.29 -22.63 -1.84
N PRO A 644 4.95 -21.51 -1.47
CA PRO A 644 6.35 -21.31 -1.82
C PRO A 644 7.29 -22.30 -1.11
N ALA A 645 8.45 -22.60 -1.71
CA ALA A 645 9.50 -23.35 -1.01
C ALA A 645 10.02 -22.55 0.20
N GLY A 646 10.39 -23.23 1.27
CA GLY A 646 10.98 -22.64 2.48
C GLY A 646 9.99 -22.08 3.50
N VAL A 647 8.70 -21.93 3.17
CA VAL A 647 7.70 -21.38 4.11
C VAL A 647 7.23 -22.42 5.12
N THR A 648 6.94 -21.98 6.35
CA THR A 648 6.38 -22.84 7.40
C THR A 648 4.88 -23.06 7.19
N VAL A 649 4.45 -24.32 7.27
CA VAL A 649 3.05 -24.75 7.11
C VAL A 649 2.58 -25.48 8.35
N LEU A 650 1.38 -25.14 8.82
CA LEU A 650 0.63 -25.82 9.86
C LEU A 650 -0.44 -26.70 9.21
N VAL A 651 -0.56 -27.94 9.68
CA VAL A 651 -1.49 -28.94 9.14
C VAL A 651 -2.24 -29.60 10.29
N ALA A 652 -3.55 -29.73 10.14
CA ALA A 652 -4.37 -30.60 10.96
C ALA A 652 -5.29 -31.45 10.07
N ILE A 653 -5.38 -32.74 10.32
CA ILE A 653 -6.24 -33.69 9.62
C ILE A 653 -7.18 -34.28 10.65
N VAL A 654 -8.48 -34.24 10.38
CA VAL A 654 -9.52 -34.68 11.32
C VAL A 654 -10.45 -35.65 10.61
N CYS A 655 -10.56 -36.87 11.13
CA CYS A 655 -11.50 -37.92 10.74
C CYS A 655 -11.54 -38.20 9.22
N VAL A 656 -10.40 -38.15 8.53
CA VAL A 656 -10.30 -38.56 7.13
C VAL A 656 -10.24 -40.10 7.07
N LYS A 657 -11.16 -40.73 6.33
CA LYS A 657 -11.25 -42.19 6.21
C LYS A 657 -9.95 -42.80 5.70
N ALA A 658 -9.57 -43.96 6.26
CA ALA A 658 -8.38 -44.71 5.86
C ALA A 658 -8.32 -44.98 4.34
N GLU A 659 -9.47 -45.24 3.71
CA GLU A 659 -9.63 -45.50 2.27
C GLU A 659 -9.14 -44.35 1.37
N ILE A 660 -9.32 -43.09 1.81
CA ILE A 660 -8.92 -41.90 1.06
C ILE A 660 -7.70 -41.20 1.66
N LEU A 661 -7.31 -41.55 2.89
CA LEU A 661 -6.22 -40.91 3.61
C LEU A 661 -4.90 -41.02 2.85
N GLN A 662 -4.61 -42.18 2.24
CA GLN A 662 -3.41 -42.37 1.42
C GLN A 662 -3.35 -41.37 0.25
N THR A 663 -4.48 -41.16 -0.43
CA THR A 663 -4.58 -40.23 -1.55
C THR A 663 -4.44 -38.77 -1.10
N VAL A 664 -5.05 -38.44 0.04
CA VAL A 664 -4.93 -37.11 0.66
C VAL A 664 -3.49 -36.81 1.08
N LEU A 665 -2.80 -37.77 1.70
CA LEU A 665 -1.37 -37.63 2.06
C LEU A 665 -0.50 -37.51 0.80
N GLY A 666 -0.84 -38.21 -0.28
CA GLY A 666 -0.20 -38.04 -1.59
C GLY A 666 -0.35 -36.61 -2.14
N ALA A 667 -1.54 -36.00 -1.99
CA ALA A 667 -1.76 -34.61 -2.39
C ALA A 667 -0.99 -33.60 -1.52
N LEU A 668 -0.72 -33.93 -0.26
CA LEU A 668 0.04 -33.12 0.69
C LEU A 668 1.57 -33.34 0.59
N ALA A 669 2.02 -34.39 -0.11
CA ALA A 669 3.43 -34.76 -0.22
C ALA A 669 4.36 -33.61 -0.64
N PRO A 670 3.99 -32.70 -1.58
CA PRO A 670 4.84 -31.56 -1.94
C PRO A 670 5.13 -30.59 -0.80
N LEU A 671 4.35 -30.61 0.28
CA LEU A 671 4.64 -29.80 1.47
C LEU A 671 5.71 -30.43 2.36
N GLY A 672 6.09 -31.70 2.15
CA GLY A 672 7.05 -32.43 2.99
C GLY A 672 6.42 -33.32 4.08
N LEU A 673 5.10 -33.56 4.04
CA LEU A 673 4.44 -34.45 5.00
C LEU A 673 4.79 -35.94 4.78
N PRO A 674 4.74 -36.78 5.83
CA PRO A 674 4.81 -38.23 5.70
C PRO A 674 3.70 -38.77 4.79
N GLN A 675 4.08 -39.59 3.82
CA GLN A 675 3.14 -40.21 2.88
C GLN A 675 2.59 -41.55 3.39
N VAL A 676 3.21 -42.13 4.40
CA VAL A 676 2.76 -43.37 5.03
C VAL A 676 1.70 -43.03 6.07
N PRO A 677 0.46 -43.53 5.96
CA PRO A 677 -0.60 -43.23 6.89
C PRO A 677 -0.30 -43.84 8.27
N PRO A 678 -0.72 -43.18 9.36
CA PRO A 678 -0.65 -43.76 10.70
C PRO A 678 -1.57 -44.99 10.83
N PRO A 679 -1.48 -45.76 11.92
CA PRO A 679 -2.39 -46.87 12.19
C PRO A 679 -3.86 -46.43 12.05
N ALA A 680 -4.71 -47.33 11.53
CA ALA A 680 -6.12 -47.03 11.26
C ALA A 680 -6.94 -46.61 12.51
N SER A 681 -6.41 -46.83 13.72
CA SER A 681 -6.98 -46.32 14.97
C SER A 681 -6.83 -44.81 15.15
N CYS A 682 -5.93 -44.16 14.41
CA CYS A 682 -5.69 -42.72 14.50
C CYS A 682 -6.75 -41.96 13.70
N GLN A 683 -7.50 -41.09 14.38
CA GLN A 683 -8.54 -40.27 13.76
C GLN A 683 -8.07 -38.84 13.49
N VAL A 684 -7.00 -38.40 14.15
CA VAL A 684 -6.49 -37.04 14.05
C VAL A 684 -4.99 -37.03 13.82
N MET A 685 -4.52 -36.09 13.00
CA MET A 685 -3.10 -35.87 12.73
C MET A 685 -2.80 -34.37 12.73
N ALA A 686 -1.69 -33.96 13.34
CA ALA A 686 -1.19 -32.60 13.31
C ALA A 686 0.24 -32.59 12.78
N ALA A 687 0.59 -31.59 11.98
CA ALA A 687 1.95 -31.43 11.47
C ALA A 687 2.35 -29.95 11.38
N VAL A 688 3.61 -29.63 11.65
CA VAL A 688 4.21 -28.30 11.48
C VAL A 688 5.59 -28.45 10.87
N GLY A 689 5.87 -27.78 9.75
CA GLY A 689 7.19 -27.86 9.11
C GLY A 689 7.34 -26.93 7.91
N ARG A 690 8.58 -26.79 7.42
CA ARG A 690 8.90 -25.94 6.26
C ARG A 690 8.76 -26.73 4.95
N ARG A 691 8.16 -26.11 3.92
CA ARG A 691 8.03 -26.73 2.59
C ARG A 691 9.43 -26.93 1.96
N PRO A 692 9.79 -28.14 1.48
CA PRO A 692 11.08 -28.37 0.81
C PRO A 692 11.27 -27.55 -0.49
N GLY A 693 12.52 -27.22 -0.82
CA GLY A 693 12.91 -26.62 -2.10
C GLY A 693 12.99 -27.62 -3.26
N SER A 694 13.07 -27.10 -4.49
CA SER A 694 13.14 -27.89 -5.74
C SER A 694 14.34 -28.83 -5.84
N ASP A 695 15.40 -28.56 -5.08
CA ASP A 695 16.71 -29.19 -5.27
C ASP A 695 16.90 -30.44 -4.41
N GLY A 696 15.85 -30.94 -3.76
CA GLY A 696 15.88 -32.19 -2.98
C GLY A 696 16.85 -32.21 -1.80
N CYS A 697 17.47 -31.08 -1.47
CA CYS A 697 18.43 -30.97 -0.39
C CYS A 697 17.67 -30.97 0.96
N LEU A 698 17.58 -32.15 1.57
CA LEU A 698 17.10 -32.37 2.93
C LEU A 698 18.11 -31.82 3.95
N TRP A 699 18.24 -30.49 4.06
CA TRP A 699 18.87 -29.89 5.23
C TRP A 699 17.83 -29.82 6.36
N GLY A 700 17.85 -30.83 7.24
CA GLY A 700 17.67 -30.65 8.70
C GLY A 700 16.29 -30.35 9.32
N ASP A 701 15.29 -29.81 8.62
CA ASP A 701 14.03 -29.39 9.29
C ASP A 701 12.88 -30.38 9.03
N ALA A 702 12.87 -31.49 9.76
CA ALA A 702 11.76 -32.44 9.72
C ALA A 702 10.45 -31.79 10.21
N PHE A 703 9.32 -32.12 9.57
CA PHE A 703 8.01 -31.79 10.12
C PHE A 703 7.89 -32.37 11.54
N PHE A 704 7.48 -31.55 12.50
CA PHE A 704 6.95 -32.05 13.76
C PHE A 704 5.58 -32.65 13.45
N THR A 705 5.44 -33.96 13.58
CA THR A 705 4.19 -34.67 13.29
C THR A 705 3.68 -35.43 14.49
N HIS A 706 2.37 -35.46 14.68
CA HIS A 706 1.71 -36.26 15.70
C HIS A 706 0.41 -36.82 15.14
N ALA A 707 0.15 -38.11 15.31
CA ALA A 707 -1.12 -38.75 14.98
C ALA A 707 -1.65 -39.48 16.23
N SER A 708 -2.95 -39.38 16.48
CA SER A 708 -3.60 -40.06 17.62
C SER A 708 -5.03 -40.47 17.28
N ALA A 709 -5.60 -41.34 18.11
CA ALA A 709 -7.01 -41.72 18.06
C ALA A 709 -7.94 -40.58 18.47
N ASP A 710 -7.48 -39.66 19.31
CA ASP A 710 -8.31 -38.67 20.00
C ASP A 710 -7.77 -37.23 19.94
N VAL A 711 -6.49 -36.99 20.19
CA VAL A 711 -5.87 -35.65 20.18
C VAL A 711 -4.48 -35.68 19.55
N ALA A 712 -4.25 -34.85 18.54
CA ALA A 712 -2.94 -34.65 17.92
C ALA A 712 -2.47 -33.20 18.08
N VAL A 713 -1.18 -33.02 18.34
CA VAL A 713 -0.52 -31.72 18.56
C VAL A 713 0.87 -31.75 17.93
N ALA A 714 1.17 -30.77 17.09
CA ALA A 714 2.48 -30.52 16.52
C ALA A 714 2.88 -29.07 16.74
N SER A 715 4.13 -28.81 17.15
CA SER A 715 4.63 -27.45 17.37
C SER A 715 6.04 -27.29 16.82
N GLY A 716 6.31 -26.13 16.22
CA GLY A 716 7.61 -25.73 15.68
C GLY A 716 7.94 -24.28 16.00
N SER A 717 9.17 -23.87 15.73
CA SER A 717 9.60 -22.46 15.83
C SER A 717 9.75 -21.89 14.42
N ILE A 718 9.35 -20.62 14.24
CA ILE A 718 9.50 -19.88 12.97
C ILE A 718 10.65 -18.90 13.07
#